data_AF-A0A1G6A224-F1
#
_entry.id   AF-A0A1G6A224-F1
#
_cell.length_a   1.000
_cell.length_b   1.000
_cell.length_c   1.000
_cell.angle_alpha   90.00
_cell.angle_beta   90.00
_cell.angle_gamma   90.00
#
_symmetry.space_group_name_H-M   'P 1'
#
loop_
_entity.id
_entity.type
_entity.pdbx_description
1 polymer ?
#
loop_
_entity_poly.entity_id
_entity_poly.type
_entity_poly.pdbx_seq_one_letter_code
_entity_poly.pdbx_strand_id
1 'polypeptide(L)'
;MRSKPLSLLLMSTIVCCLFSGCGKNGNDAATAPENNGSTEAAQNSSSDSAGDKSAENSEAVSLYDGVPTLVLHKASKYEWNEDNKPYIKHYYSYLSLDKEYAASHTELAKNINDVRDDIEAHEYDYYTLSMEEAKEYDDLTFECSWYTYLRRADSKYISFVNECENAGTFDFNVLSYIAHSYYVDSGKEIMLTDIVADEEAFYDLLAEKVKKNVDETLSDYIGELSNLDKEGIKKSIKTCMQGTGCAWTLDPQGVTFWFDSNVFSPFSTANTVFFSEDKDGKIFKEEFAKDIPDEWIMMMPGGDKTYFDEDDDGEENTVNSSEITEYNPDFEDYYVSGFMISYEDDYKKYKGEEASSYFIFLMHKDHKNLILESHYEYDYALISAYPLVNGKIKQGDTMLAGLEYAWDEADEDEDAAPFYMPTGTNDIRVLIDEGGEEHDVKADTISVSMDGELYKRGEESAFDGPKSEEDLFAFMEGEWSLVNPVTLKDYGHMEIKSDGTFTYGYTGSDETCTGEFTPDHQYPGEKNVPLSFSVNVSGIDKMTFADNGYYEPDDGKDTSNVKLYYGSCDKEDFIYMEETGNGDSFMGSVLFQDQSSVDGSFSLSSNSYLMHRKSSDTIEAPANTGSFYAWVWKADDKGLWAQEMKPLTWDGENEYTLNCFTAAAFEPKQMSAAYYKYSDGINKKLLLNGQRLEMEYPRYMCRLSIGLDGSINDIEEVDSAFYGIYDLGDLDPEISYDGLKFNYNGTTFDLEGKGAGNAILDVYHAYGKEIVECHVNPHTSLYYIFDKFRGEFCEEPIDGTNLTWLDDDFTTAIYAQKNEVRDLCGDFMFAVDGEEISDLEFTDGGKKVKCSYYVNGYSDVEEETFEMPERRDAAMNAYCNYVDSGRAGDYRKFMEYVPEDAAFLAVTDPQIWTRDLFFLSDMLEPTAVNYVMVVALHDNSVVDVYKGGETCTATEYLDKGKSSMYKMTVSETMPLYTVKVTTDEDGKETTTEWPVTEFSGETYQHCSFISR
;
A
#
# COMPACT_ATOMS: atom_id res chain seq x y z
N MET A 1 -40.81 -3.35 52.45
CA MET A 1 -41.98 -2.69 53.10
C MET A 1 -42.68 -1.87 52.03
N ARG A 2 -44.01 -1.80 52.08
CA ARG A 2 -44.90 -1.25 51.05
C ARG A 2 -44.89 0.29 50.98
N SER A 3 -44.81 0.84 49.78
CA SER A 3 -45.43 2.12 49.36
C SER A 3 -45.64 2.07 47.84
N LYS A 4 -46.82 1.60 47.40
CA LYS A 4 -47.93 2.38 46.81
C LYS A 4 -47.69 2.81 45.35
N PRO A 5 -48.52 2.36 44.39
CA PRO A 5 -48.51 2.85 43.02
C PRO A 5 -49.34 4.15 42.94
N LEU A 6 -48.80 5.18 42.31
CA LEU A 6 -49.55 6.33 41.79
C LEU A 6 -49.25 6.33 40.28
N SER A 7 -50.13 5.75 39.46
CA SER A 7 -51.01 6.49 38.52
C SER A 7 -50.19 7.42 37.60
N LEU A 8 -49.89 7.10 36.33
CA LEU A 8 -50.79 6.69 35.24
C LEU A 8 -52.07 7.55 35.19
N LEU A 9 -51.92 8.87 35.33
CA LEU A 9 -52.87 9.89 34.85
C LEU A 9 -52.24 11.29 34.97
N LEU A 10 -51.46 11.74 33.98
CA LEU A 10 -51.32 13.17 33.67
C LEU A 10 -50.80 13.42 32.22
N MET A 11 -51.36 12.73 31.24
CA MET A 11 -51.27 13.15 29.83
C MET A 11 -52.64 13.73 29.44
N SER A 12 -52.81 15.05 29.57
CA SER A 12 -53.87 15.85 28.93
C SER A 12 -53.86 17.30 29.42
N THR A 13 -52.89 18.11 28.97
CA THR A 13 -52.90 19.59 28.75
C THR A 13 -51.42 19.99 28.67
N ILE A 14 -50.85 20.29 27.51
CA ILE A 14 -50.89 21.61 26.85
C ILE A 14 -50.86 21.40 25.32
N VAL A 15 -52.03 21.54 24.70
CA VAL A 15 -52.17 22.06 23.34
C VAL A 15 -53.12 23.25 23.49
N CYS A 16 -52.81 24.35 22.83
CA CYS A 16 -53.51 25.65 22.75
C CYS A 16 -52.95 26.78 23.64
N CYS A 17 -52.00 27.53 23.08
CA CYS A 17 -51.95 29.00 22.93
C CYS A 17 -50.59 29.29 22.23
N LEU A 18 -50.48 29.76 20.98
CA LEU A 18 -51.05 30.98 20.41
C LEU A 18 -51.25 30.88 18.89
N PHE A 19 -52.27 31.59 18.40
CA PHE A 19 -52.73 31.65 17.01
C PHE A 19 -52.01 32.73 16.17
N SER A 20 -51.79 32.39 14.90
CA SER A 20 -52.11 33.14 13.66
C SER A 20 -52.08 34.68 13.65
N GLY A 21 -51.31 35.29 12.72
CA GLY A 21 -51.45 36.70 12.33
C GLY A 21 -50.86 37.03 10.95
N CYS A 22 -51.71 37.38 9.98
CA CYS A 22 -51.40 37.73 8.60
C CYS A 22 -50.76 39.12 8.39
N GLY A 23 -49.81 39.23 7.44
CA GLY A 23 -49.92 40.09 6.25
C GLY A 23 -49.64 41.61 6.27
N LYS A 24 -48.66 41.99 5.43
CA LYS A 24 -48.58 43.15 4.48
C LYS A 24 -48.04 44.54 4.89
N ASN A 25 -47.00 44.90 4.12
CA ASN A 25 -46.75 46.14 3.34
C ASN A 25 -46.45 47.48 4.04
N GLY A 26 -45.29 48.07 3.69
CA GLY A 26 -45.27 49.38 3.01
C GLY A 26 -44.27 50.44 3.50
N ASN A 27 -43.26 50.67 2.66
CA ASN A 27 -42.71 51.97 2.21
C ASN A 27 -41.85 52.89 3.10
N ASP A 28 -40.68 53.17 2.50
CA ASP A 28 -40.08 54.48 2.20
C ASP A 28 -39.04 55.12 3.14
N ALA A 29 -37.87 55.32 2.51
CA ALA A 29 -37.08 56.56 2.44
C ALA A 29 -35.93 56.79 3.43
N ALA A 30 -34.73 56.55 2.88
CA ALA A 30 -33.72 57.57 2.56
C ALA A 30 -32.77 58.09 3.65
N THR A 31 -31.49 57.89 3.31
CA THR A 31 -30.35 58.81 3.38
C THR A 31 -29.58 59.02 4.70
N ALA A 32 -28.29 58.71 4.57
CA ALA A 32 -27.11 59.06 5.38
C ALA A 32 -27.06 60.53 5.82
N PRO A 33 -26.19 60.90 6.78
CA PRO A 33 -24.76 61.15 6.47
C PRO A 33 -23.86 60.77 7.70
N GLU A 34 -22.54 60.95 7.83
CA GLU A 34 -21.52 61.69 7.10
C GLU A 34 -20.11 61.26 7.61
N ASN A 35 -19.12 61.47 6.75
CA ASN A 35 -17.67 61.32 6.93
C ASN A 35 -17.04 62.28 7.96
N ASN A 36 -15.86 61.90 8.48
CA ASN A 36 -14.58 62.65 8.48
C ASN A 36 -13.58 61.89 9.37
N GLY A 37 -12.46 61.38 8.85
CA GLY A 37 -11.30 62.16 8.39
C GLY A 37 -10.43 62.51 9.61
N SER A 38 -9.10 62.35 9.65
CA SER A 38 -8.11 62.23 8.59
C SER A 38 -6.72 62.12 9.23
N THR A 39 -5.84 61.31 8.64
CA THR A 39 -4.42 61.57 8.29
C THR A 39 -3.44 62.21 9.30
N GLU A 40 -2.26 61.60 9.42
CA GLU A 40 -1.01 62.27 9.00
C GLU A 40 0.09 61.26 8.65
N ALA A 41 0.82 61.57 7.57
CA ALA A 41 1.84 60.76 6.92
C ALA A 41 3.15 61.57 6.82
N ALA A 42 4.30 60.88 6.75
CA ALA A 42 5.53 61.21 6.00
C ALA A 42 6.75 60.50 6.65
N GLN A 43 7.81 60.05 5.98
CA GLN A 43 8.20 59.91 4.57
C GLN A 43 9.53 59.09 4.50
N ASN A 44 9.59 58.14 3.57
CA ASN A 44 10.69 57.64 2.72
C ASN A 44 12.19 57.73 3.09
N SER A 45 12.88 56.59 2.86
CA SER A 45 13.98 56.48 1.88
C SER A 45 14.28 55.02 1.44
N SER A 46 14.07 54.74 0.14
CA SER A 46 14.77 53.88 -0.87
C SER A 46 15.84 52.85 -0.40
N SER A 47 16.04 51.65 -0.99
CA SER A 47 15.95 51.22 -2.41
C SER A 47 16.05 49.68 -2.59
N ASP A 48 15.24 49.15 -3.52
CA ASP A 48 15.42 48.03 -4.48
C ASP A 48 16.17 46.73 -4.14
N SER A 49 15.48 45.58 -4.27
CA SER A 49 15.60 44.72 -5.47
C SER A 49 14.51 43.63 -5.52
N ALA A 50 13.98 43.41 -6.71
CA ALA A 50 12.84 42.58 -7.07
C ALA A 50 13.02 41.06 -6.87
N GLY A 51 11.91 40.38 -6.63
CA GLY A 51 11.71 38.94 -6.78
C GLY A 51 10.22 38.68 -6.92
N ASP A 52 9.76 38.63 -8.18
CA ASP A 52 8.41 38.25 -8.61
C ASP A 52 8.14 36.81 -8.14
N LYS A 53 7.12 36.60 -7.30
CA LYS A 53 6.46 35.29 -7.16
C LYS A 53 5.06 35.45 -7.73
N SER A 54 4.94 35.06 -8.98
CA SER A 54 3.70 34.79 -9.67
C SER A 54 2.85 33.82 -8.85
N ALA A 55 1.59 34.18 -8.65
CA ALA A 55 0.55 33.29 -8.17
C ALA A 55 0.50 32.05 -9.08
N GLU A 56 0.74 30.88 -8.50
CA GLU A 56 0.39 29.61 -9.11
C GLU A 56 -1.12 29.44 -8.93
N ASN A 57 -1.83 29.52 -10.05
CA ASN A 57 -3.20 29.02 -10.20
C ASN A 57 -3.16 27.52 -9.90
N SER A 58 -3.64 27.09 -8.75
CA SER A 58 -4.17 25.74 -8.58
C SER A 58 -5.46 25.68 -9.40
N GLU A 59 -5.45 24.94 -10.50
CA GLU A 59 -6.67 24.62 -11.25
C GLU A 59 -7.61 23.84 -10.33
N ALA A 60 -8.71 24.49 -9.92
CA ALA A 60 -9.80 23.85 -9.21
C ALA A 60 -10.41 22.78 -10.11
N VAL A 61 -10.30 21.53 -9.68
CA VAL A 61 -10.85 20.36 -10.38
C VAL A 61 -12.35 20.32 -10.13
N SER A 62 -13.12 20.50 -11.20
CA SER A 62 -14.57 20.29 -11.23
C SER A 62 -14.91 18.85 -10.83
N LEU A 63 -15.44 18.67 -9.62
CA LEU A 63 -16.02 17.41 -9.11
C LEU A 63 -17.32 17.10 -9.89
N TYR A 64 -17.55 15.80 -10.17
CA TYR A 64 -18.76 15.20 -10.79
C TYR A 64 -19.73 16.18 -11.46
N ASP A 65 -19.75 16.18 -12.81
CA ASP A 65 -20.62 17.00 -13.67
C ASP A 65 -22.08 17.10 -13.11
N GLY A 66 -22.33 18.13 -12.29
CA GLY A 66 -23.65 18.47 -11.72
C GLY A 66 -23.97 18.06 -10.26
N VAL A 67 -23.17 17.28 -9.53
CA VAL A 67 -23.49 16.91 -8.13
C VAL A 67 -23.18 18.07 -7.15
N PRO A 68 -24.07 18.43 -6.22
CA PRO A 68 -23.82 19.50 -5.24
C PRO A 68 -22.67 19.19 -4.29
N THR A 69 -21.71 20.11 -4.17
CA THR A 69 -20.71 20.07 -3.09
C THR A 69 -21.33 20.63 -1.81
N LEU A 70 -21.46 19.77 -0.79
CA LEU A 70 -22.15 20.07 0.47
C LEU A 70 -21.17 20.21 1.63
N VAL A 71 -21.52 21.12 2.54
CA VAL A 71 -20.72 21.44 3.72
C VAL A 71 -21.62 21.34 4.96
N LEU A 72 -21.16 20.58 5.97
CA LEU A 72 -21.88 20.39 7.23
C LEU A 72 -21.27 21.28 8.32
N HIS A 73 -22.09 22.21 8.81
CA HIS A 73 -21.74 23.11 9.90
C HIS A 73 -22.14 22.54 11.25
N LYS A 74 -21.36 22.86 12.27
CA LYS A 74 -21.63 22.51 13.66
C LYS A 74 -21.54 23.77 14.52
N ALA A 75 -22.47 23.92 15.45
CA ALA A 75 -22.50 25.01 16.40
C ALA A 75 -22.92 24.49 17.78
N SER A 76 -22.34 25.08 18.83
CA SER A 76 -22.64 24.71 20.21
C SER A 76 -22.86 25.94 21.08
N LYS A 77 -23.72 25.81 22.09
CA LYS A 77 -23.99 26.82 23.11
C LYS A 77 -23.88 26.18 24.50
N TYR A 78 -23.00 26.75 25.31
CA TYR A 78 -22.75 26.29 26.68
C TYR A 78 -23.00 27.41 27.67
N GLU A 79 -23.72 27.09 28.74
CA GLU A 79 -23.84 27.97 29.91
C GLU A 79 -23.26 27.28 31.14
N TRP A 80 -22.40 27.99 31.85
CA TRP A 80 -21.61 27.46 32.97
C TRP A 80 -22.06 28.06 34.29
N ASN A 81 -22.16 27.23 35.33
CA ASN A 81 -22.48 27.69 36.67
C ASN A 81 -21.22 28.18 37.43
N GLU A 82 -21.39 28.64 38.67
CA GLU A 82 -20.27 29.15 39.50
C GLU A 82 -19.21 28.08 39.84
N ASP A 83 -19.57 26.79 39.76
CA ASP A 83 -18.68 25.64 39.99
C ASP A 83 -17.98 25.15 38.70
N ASN A 84 -18.11 25.92 37.61
CA ASN A 84 -17.56 25.59 36.28
C ASN A 84 -18.09 24.27 35.71
N LYS A 85 -19.35 23.94 36.03
CA LYS A 85 -20.10 22.83 35.40
C LYS A 85 -21.09 23.39 34.37
N PRO A 86 -21.20 22.78 33.19
CA PRO A 86 -22.16 23.21 32.18
C PRO A 86 -23.58 22.80 32.63
N TYR A 87 -24.48 23.76 32.75
CA TYR A 87 -25.88 23.50 33.09
C TYR A 87 -26.82 23.60 31.87
N ILE A 88 -26.34 24.19 30.78
CA ILE A 88 -26.95 24.11 29.44
C ILE A 88 -25.87 23.59 28.48
N LYS A 89 -26.18 22.53 27.73
CA LYS A 89 -25.38 22.07 26.58
C LYS A 89 -26.28 21.92 25.37
N HIS A 90 -26.18 22.86 24.45
CA HIS A 90 -26.97 22.83 23.23
C HIS A 90 -26.04 22.66 22.03
N TYR A 91 -26.40 21.75 21.14
CA TYR A 91 -25.67 21.48 19.90
C TYR A 91 -26.64 21.55 18.73
N TYR A 92 -26.22 22.13 17.62
CA TYR A 92 -26.94 22.02 16.37
C TYR A 92 -26.01 21.99 15.17
N SER A 93 -26.50 21.37 14.10
CA SER A 93 -25.80 21.27 12.83
C SER A 93 -26.76 21.55 11.68
N TYR A 94 -26.22 22.00 10.55
CA TYR A 94 -26.98 22.29 9.33
C TYR A 94 -26.10 22.15 8.09
N LEU A 95 -26.74 21.90 6.94
CA LEU A 95 -26.04 21.84 5.65
C LEU A 95 -26.03 23.20 4.96
N SER A 96 -24.98 23.46 4.19
CA SER A 96 -24.94 24.51 3.17
C SER A 96 -24.33 23.97 1.87
N LEU A 97 -24.56 24.68 0.77
CA LEU A 97 -23.74 24.51 -0.43
C LEU A 97 -22.39 25.21 -0.22
N ASP A 98 -21.33 24.71 -0.84
CA ASP A 98 -20.07 25.45 -0.90
C ASP A 98 -20.24 26.77 -1.69
N LYS A 99 -19.32 27.72 -1.48
CA LYS A 99 -19.40 29.06 -2.10
C LYS A 99 -19.52 29.03 -3.62
N GLU A 100 -18.81 28.13 -4.29
CA GLU A 100 -18.77 28.05 -5.75
C GLU A 100 -20.08 27.51 -6.33
N TYR A 101 -20.60 26.39 -5.77
CA TYR A 101 -21.86 25.81 -6.21
C TYR A 101 -23.05 26.70 -5.82
N ALA A 102 -23.02 27.34 -4.63
CA ALA A 102 -24.04 28.29 -4.20
C ALA A 102 -24.17 29.49 -5.16
N ALA A 103 -23.06 29.98 -5.72
CA ALA A 103 -23.06 31.11 -6.64
C ALA A 103 -23.76 30.78 -7.97
N SER A 104 -23.71 29.53 -8.42
CA SER A 104 -24.36 29.06 -9.64
C SER A 104 -25.81 28.57 -9.42
N HIS A 105 -26.15 28.13 -8.20
CA HIS A 105 -27.47 27.58 -7.83
C HIS A 105 -28.20 28.42 -6.77
N THR A 106 -28.32 29.73 -7.02
CA THR A 106 -28.79 30.71 -6.02
C THR A 106 -30.16 30.42 -5.38
N GLU A 107 -31.10 29.80 -6.11
CA GLU A 107 -32.42 29.44 -5.56
C GLU A 107 -32.33 28.26 -4.59
N LEU A 108 -31.55 27.23 -4.93
CA LEU A 108 -31.26 26.10 -4.05
C LEU A 108 -30.50 26.56 -2.80
N ALA A 109 -29.46 27.36 -2.99
CA ALA A 109 -28.68 27.95 -1.90
C ALA A 109 -29.56 28.75 -0.94
N LYS A 110 -30.48 29.56 -1.48
CA LYS A 110 -31.44 30.32 -0.67
C LYS A 110 -32.32 29.39 0.17
N ASN A 111 -32.90 28.36 -0.44
CA ASN A 111 -33.83 27.48 0.26
C ASN A 111 -33.14 26.62 1.34
N ILE A 112 -31.91 26.17 1.10
CA ILE A 112 -31.10 25.49 2.12
C ILE A 112 -30.77 26.44 3.29
N ASN A 113 -30.43 27.71 3.01
CA ASN A 113 -30.21 28.71 4.06
C ASN A 113 -31.50 29.06 4.81
N ASP A 114 -32.66 29.10 4.15
CA ASP A 114 -33.95 29.31 4.81
C ASP A 114 -34.23 28.17 5.82
N VAL A 115 -33.76 26.94 5.57
CA VAL A 115 -33.84 25.80 6.52
C VAL A 115 -32.86 25.95 7.68
N ARG A 116 -31.61 26.38 7.43
CA ARG A 116 -30.67 26.72 8.51
C ARG A 116 -31.31 27.72 9.48
N ASP A 117 -31.89 28.80 8.94
CA ASP A 117 -32.51 29.84 9.77
C ASP A 117 -33.69 29.28 10.60
N ASP A 118 -34.41 28.28 10.08
CA ASP A 118 -35.49 27.58 10.81
C ASP A 118 -34.95 26.68 11.93
N ILE A 119 -33.87 25.92 11.67
CA ILE A 119 -33.18 25.10 12.69
C ILE A 119 -32.67 26.00 13.82
N GLU A 120 -32.00 27.10 13.49
CA GLU A 120 -31.48 28.05 14.49
C GLU A 120 -32.60 28.68 15.33
N ALA A 121 -33.72 29.02 14.71
CA ALA A 121 -34.87 29.58 15.42
C ALA A 121 -35.46 28.58 16.41
N HIS A 122 -35.62 27.31 16.00
CA HIS A 122 -36.15 26.27 16.88
C HIS A 122 -35.18 25.92 18.00
N GLU A 123 -33.89 25.77 17.71
CA GLU A 123 -32.87 25.55 18.74
C GLU A 123 -32.88 26.68 19.77
N TYR A 124 -33.00 27.94 19.33
CA TYR A 124 -33.05 29.09 20.22
C TYR A 124 -34.28 29.11 21.14
N ASP A 125 -35.43 28.65 20.63
CA ASP A 125 -36.65 28.48 21.44
C ASP A 125 -36.43 27.43 22.54
N TYR A 126 -35.79 26.30 22.23
CA TYR A 126 -35.40 25.28 23.22
C TYR A 126 -34.35 25.79 24.20
N TYR A 127 -33.34 26.53 23.73
CA TYR A 127 -32.34 27.14 24.61
C TYR A 127 -32.99 28.09 25.61
N THR A 128 -33.96 28.88 25.17
CA THR A 128 -34.73 29.77 26.06
C THR A 128 -35.53 28.98 27.08
N LEU A 129 -36.14 27.84 26.68
CA LEU A 129 -36.85 26.94 27.59
C LEU A 129 -35.91 26.32 28.63
N SER A 130 -34.77 25.75 28.20
CA SER A 130 -33.75 25.18 29.09
C SER A 130 -33.24 26.24 30.09
N MET A 131 -33.06 27.48 29.65
CA MET A 131 -32.68 28.62 30.52
C MET A 131 -33.78 29.05 31.51
N GLU A 132 -35.04 28.79 31.21
CA GLU A 132 -36.14 28.98 32.16
C GLU A 132 -36.22 27.83 33.17
N GLU A 133 -36.09 26.59 32.72
CA GLU A 133 -36.12 25.39 33.57
C GLU A 133 -34.91 25.30 34.51
N ALA A 134 -33.72 25.68 34.04
CA ALA A 134 -32.51 25.74 34.86
C ALA A 134 -32.62 26.68 36.06
N LYS A 135 -33.55 27.66 36.04
CA LYS A 135 -33.82 28.52 37.21
C LYS A 135 -34.59 27.79 38.31
N GLU A 136 -35.31 26.73 37.96
CA GLU A 136 -36.12 25.92 38.88
C GLU A 136 -35.37 24.67 39.39
N TYR A 137 -34.34 24.23 38.66
CA TYR A 137 -33.55 23.03 38.97
C TYR A 137 -32.05 23.30 38.87
N ASP A 138 -31.46 23.67 40.00
CA ASP A 138 -30.07 24.09 40.17
C ASP A 138 -29.03 22.95 40.10
N ASP A 139 -29.47 21.69 40.15
CA ASP A 139 -28.61 20.49 40.12
C ASP A 139 -28.70 19.69 38.79
N LEU A 140 -29.36 20.21 37.75
CA LEU A 140 -29.57 19.50 36.47
C LEU A 140 -28.86 20.20 35.31
N THR A 141 -28.31 19.39 34.39
CA THR A 141 -27.85 19.83 33.08
C THR A 141 -28.95 19.56 32.07
N PHE A 142 -29.26 20.56 31.24
CA PHE A 142 -30.24 20.46 30.16
C PHE A 142 -29.49 20.33 28.84
N GLU A 143 -29.70 19.21 28.14
CA GLU A 143 -29.02 18.90 26.89
C GLU A 143 -30.02 18.82 25.73
N CYS A 144 -29.71 19.50 24.63
CA CYS A 144 -30.51 19.46 23.41
C CYS A 144 -29.59 19.45 22.19
N SER A 145 -29.80 18.48 21.30
CA SER A 145 -28.92 18.26 20.15
C SER A 145 -29.72 18.17 18.86
N TRP A 146 -29.29 18.89 17.83
CA TRP A 146 -29.92 18.92 16.51
C TRP A 146 -28.92 18.42 15.46
N TYR A 147 -29.04 17.16 15.07
CA TYR A 147 -28.12 16.50 14.13
C TYR A 147 -28.70 16.49 12.72
N THR A 148 -27.97 17.04 11.74
CA THR A 148 -28.32 16.95 10.33
C THR A 148 -27.70 15.71 9.71
N TYR A 149 -28.52 14.88 9.07
CA TYR A 149 -28.12 13.70 8.33
C TYR A 149 -28.48 13.85 6.86
N LEU A 150 -27.47 13.86 5.99
CA LEU A 150 -27.66 13.84 4.54
C LEU A 150 -28.20 12.47 4.11
N ARG A 151 -29.35 12.44 3.44
CA ARG A 151 -30.03 11.19 3.04
C ARG A 151 -29.89 10.88 1.56
N ARG A 152 -29.77 11.90 0.72
CA ARG A 152 -29.53 11.77 -0.72
C ARG A 152 -28.88 13.05 -1.24
N ALA A 153 -27.84 12.91 -2.06
CA ALA A 153 -27.26 13.98 -2.86
C ALA A 153 -26.78 13.41 -4.19
N ASP A 154 -27.43 13.81 -5.27
CA ASP A 154 -27.04 13.46 -6.63
C ASP A 154 -27.25 14.67 -7.56
N SER A 155 -27.05 14.50 -8.88
CA SER A 155 -27.19 15.60 -9.85
C SER A 155 -28.62 16.16 -9.97
N LYS A 156 -29.63 15.51 -9.37
CA LYS A 156 -31.05 15.85 -9.48
C LYS A 156 -31.69 16.21 -8.15
N TYR A 157 -31.29 15.56 -7.07
CA TYR A 157 -31.96 15.65 -5.78
C TYR A 157 -31.00 15.85 -4.61
N ILE A 158 -31.44 16.65 -3.64
CA ILE A 158 -30.87 16.70 -2.29
C ILE A 158 -31.98 16.37 -1.30
N SER A 159 -31.70 15.51 -0.32
CA SER A 159 -32.62 15.22 0.79
C SER A 159 -31.84 15.06 2.09
N PHE A 160 -32.33 15.64 3.18
CA PHE A 160 -31.72 15.54 4.50
C PHE A 160 -32.77 15.62 5.61
N VAL A 161 -32.42 15.08 6.77
CA VAL A 161 -33.24 15.09 7.98
C VAL A 161 -32.45 15.66 9.15
N ASN A 162 -33.11 16.47 9.96
CA ASN A 162 -32.66 16.96 11.25
C ASN A 162 -33.32 16.13 12.35
N GLU A 163 -32.51 15.36 13.06
CA GLU A 163 -32.91 14.67 14.29
C GLU A 163 -32.71 15.61 15.47
N CYS A 164 -33.78 15.92 16.17
CA CYS A 164 -33.79 16.83 17.30
C CYS A 164 -33.99 16.01 18.57
N GLU A 165 -32.94 15.91 19.36
CA GLU A 165 -32.90 15.17 20.62
C GLU A 165 -33.00 16.13 21.79
N ASN A 166 -33.92 15.84 22.70
CA ASN A 166 -34.05 16.54 23.98
C ASN A 166 -33.87 15.56 25.13
N ALA A 167 -32.75 15.69 25.83
CA ALA A 167 -32.46 14.94 27.05
C ALA A 167 -32.90 15.78 28.26
N GLY A 168 -34.17 15.59 28.65
CA GLY A 168 -34.77 16.24 29.82
C GLY A 168 -34.91 15.30 31.03
N THR A 169 -35.68 15.73 32.04
CA THR A 169 -35.93 15.03 33.33
C THR A 169 -36.57 13.63 33.28
N PHE A 170 -36.65 12.99 32.12
CA PHE A 170 -37.31 11.70 31.89
C PHE A 170 -36.30 10.56 31.67
N ASP A 171 -36.75 9.32 31.88
CA ASP A 171 -35.91 8.11 31.71
C ASP A 171 -35.51 7.81 30.24
N PHE A 172 -35.98 8.61 29.26
CA PHE A 172 -35.73 8.43 27.82
C PHE A 172 -35.59 9.78 27.11
N ASN A 173 -34.74 9.83 26.08
CA ASN A 173 -34.59 11.00 25.21
C ASN A 173 -35.82 11.13 24.29
N VAL A 174 -36.29 12.35 24.09
CA VAL A 174 -37.41 12.65 23.20
C VAL A 174 -36.86 13.11 21.86
N LEU A 175 -37.17 12.35 20.81
CA LEU A 175 -36.75 12.64 19.44
C LEU A 175 -37.90 13.24 18.63
N SER A 176 -37.60 14.29 17.86
CA SER A 176 -38.47 14.84 16.81
C SER A 176 -37.69 15.12 15.53
N TYR A 177 -38.37 15.14 14.39
CA TYR A 177 -37.72 15.25 13.08
C TYR A 177 -38.22 16.42 12.25
N ILE A 178 -37.28 17.08 11.55
CA ILE A 178 -37.55 18.02 10.47
C ILE A 178 -36.81 17.52 9.23
N ALA A 179 -37.44 17.51 8.06
CA ALA A 179 -36.80 17.00 6.85
C ALA A 179 -37.21 17.80 5.62
N HIS A 180 -36.27 17.93 4.70
CA HIS A 180 -36.46 18.68 3.46
C HIS A 180 -35.84 17.93 2.28
N SER A 181 -36.47 18.08 1.12
CA SER A 181 -35.99 17.51 -0.14
C SER A 181 -36.14 18.53 -1.27
N TYR A 182 -35.14 18.66 -2.13
CA TYR A 182 -35.07 19.69 -3.18
C TYR A 182 -34.66 19.11 -4.52
N TYR A 183 -35.20 19.68 -5.59
CA TYR A 183 -34.63 19.56 -6.93
C TYR A 183 -33.37 20.41 -7.03
N VAL A 184 -32.27 19.82 -7.49
CA VAL A 184 -30.95 20.50 -7.62
C VAL A 184 -31.00 21.61 -8.67
N ASP A 185 -31.61 21.33 -9.82
CA ASP A 185 -31.62 22.21 -10.98
C ASP A 185 -32.35 23.55 -10.75
N SER A 186 -33.43 23.49 -9.97
CA SER A 186 -34.38 24.58 -9.77
C SER A 186 -34.40 25.09 -8.35
N GLY A 187 -33.82 24.36 -7.40
CA GLY A 187 -33.92 24.66 -5.97
C GLY A 187 -35.31 24.46 -5.38
N LYS A 188 -36.31 24.02 -6.16
CA LYS A 188 -37.70 23.87 -5.70
C LYS A 188 -37.78 22.73 -4.69
N GLU A 189 -38.47 22.96 -3.57
CA GLU A 189 -38.80 21.91 -2.61
C GLU A 189 -39.73 20.84 -3.24
N ILE A 190 -39.40 19.58 -2.99
CA ILE A 190 -40.15 18.42 -3.44
C ILE A 190 -41.28 18.17 -2.46
N MET A 191 -42.50 18.08 -2.98
CA MET A 191 -43.66 17.71 -2.16
C MET A 191 -43.92 16.21 -2.29
N LEU A 192 -44.52 15.56 -1.29
CA LEU A 192 -44.87 14.13 -1.40
C LEU A 192 -45.75 13.83 -2.62
N THR A 193 -46.64 14.76 -2.98
CA THR A 193 -47.49 14.69 -4.19
C THR A 193 -46.71 14.80 -5.50
N ASP A 194 -45.46 15.27 -5.46
CA ASP A 194 -44.56 15.25 -6.60
C ASP A 194 -44.08 13.81 -6.85
N ILE A 195 -43.99 12.96 -5.83
CA ILE A 195 -43.45 11.58 -5.90
C ILE A 195 -44.58 10.52 -6.00
N VAL A 196 -45.61 10.64 -5.15
CA VAL A 196 -46.65 9.62 -4.97
C VAL A 196 -47.81 9.87 -5.94
N ALA A 197 -48.19 8.84 -6.71
CA ALA A 197 -49.31 8.84 -7.65
C ALA A 197 -50.62 8.36 -7.02
N ASP A 198 -50.57 7.35 -6.14
CA ASP A 198 -51.72 6.83 -5.37
C ASP A 198 -51.42 6.91 -3.86
N GLU A 199 -51.82 8.04 -3.25
CA GLU A 199 -51.62 8.28 -1.82
C GLU A 199 -52.31 7.24 -0.93
N GLU A 200 -53.48 6.72 -1.32
CA GLU A 200 -54.19 5.77 -0.47
C GLU A 200 -53.45 4.43 -0.39
N ALA A 201 -52.92 3.96 -1.52
CA ALA A 201 -52.10 2.76 -1.59
C ALA A 201 -50.76 2.96 -0.86
N PHE A 202 -50.11 4.11 -1.04
CA PHE A 202 -48.88 4.46 -0.31
C PHE A 202 -49.08 4.41 1.21
N TYR A 203 -50.10 5.10 1.73
CA TYR A 203 -50.38 5.13 3.16
C TYR A 203 -50.85 3.76 3.72
N ASP A 204 -51.47 2.92 2.89
CA ASP A 204 -51.80 1.54 3.30
C ASP A 204 -50.54 0.69 3.50
N LEU A 205 -49.54 0.84 2.63
CA LEU A 205 -48.28 0.11 2.74
C LEU A 205 -47.45 0.62 3.93
N LEU A 206 -47.29 1.94 4.04
CA LEU A 206 -46.58 2.57 5.16
C LEU A 206 -47.20 2.22 6.52
N ALA A 207 -48.53 2.23 6.64
CA ALA A 207 -49.21 1.88 7.90
C ALA A 207 -48.99 0.42 8.33
N GLU A 208 -48.76 -0.48 7.37
CA GLU A 208 -48.45 -1.88 7.67
C GLU A 208 -47.04 -2.01 8.23
N LYS A 209 -46.06 -1.35 7.61
CA LYS A 209 -44.67 -1.29 8.08
C LYS A 209 -44.56 -0.66 9.47
N VAL A 210 -45.14 0.53 9.65
CA VAL A 210 -45.17 1.23 10.94
C VAL A 210 -45.81 0.35 12.02
N LYS A 211 -46.90 -0.35 11.71
CA LYS A 211 -47.55 -1.24 12.69
C LYS A 211 -46.62 -2.38 13.11
N LYS A 212 -45.92 -3.00 12.17
CA LYS A 212 -44.95 -4.07 12.44
C LYS A 212 -43.84 -3.56 13.35
N ASN A 213 -43.18 -2.45 12.98
CA ASN A 213 -42.05 -1.91 13.72
C ASN A 213 -42.46 -1.46 15.15
N VAL A 214 -43.59 -0.76 15.28
CA VAL A 214 -44.11 -0.32 16.59
C VAL A 214 -44.48 -1.50 17.49
N ASP A 215 -45.07 -2.56 16.93
CA ASP A 215 -45.37 -3.78 17.70
C ASP A 215 -44.12 -4.51 18.19
N GLU A 216 -43.12 -4.65 17.32
CA GLU A 216 -41.84 -5.27 17.65
C GLU A 216 -41.16 -4.48 18.77
N THR A 217 -41.06 -3.16 18.61
CA THR A 217 -40.46 -2.24 19.60
C THR A 217 -41.17 -2.31 20.95
N LEU A 218 -42.50 -2.19 20.97
CA LEU A 218 -43.26 -2.25 22.23
C LEU A 218 -43.18 -3.65 22.87
N SER A 219 -43.18 -4.72 22.07
CA SER A 219 -43.01 -6.08 22.58
C SER A 219 -41.66 -6.26 23.26
N ASP A 220 -40.59 -5.75 22.67
CA ASP A 220 -39.23 -5.89 23.20
C ASP A 220 -39.02 -5.07 24.48
N TYR A 221 -39.57 -3.86 24.54
CA TYR A 221 -39.36 -2.95 25.68
C TYR A 221 -40.36 -3.14 26.83
N ILE A 222 -41.64 -3.33 26.55
CA ILE A 222 -42.71 -3.39 27.57
C ILE A 222 -43.49 -4.70 27.57
N GLY A 223 -43.21 -5.63 26.65
CA GLY A 223 -43.87 -6.94 26.59
C GLY A 223 -45.33 -6.89 26.10
N GLU A 224 -45.75 -5.80 25.48
CA GLU A 224 -47.11 -5.57 24.99
C GLU A 224 -47.08 -5.05 23.55
N LEU A 225 -48.14 -5.31 22.77
CA LEU A 225 -48.29 -4.79 21.40
C LEU A 225 -49.04 -3.46 21.41
N SER A 226 -48.93 -2.69 20.31
CA SER A 226 -49.71 -1.47 20.15
C SER A 226 -51.21 -1.75 20.17
N ASN A 227 -51.97 -0.85 20.78
CA ASN A 227 -53.44 -0.91 20.81
C ASN A 227 -54.09 -0.33 19.54
N LEU A 228 -53.31 0.31 18.66
CA LEU A 228 -53.78 0.82 17.37
C LEU A 228 -53.82 -0.33 16.35
N ASP A 229 -54.84 -0.42 15.51
CA ASP A 229 -54.82 -1.31 14.34
C ASP A 229 -54.25 -0.58 13.11
N LYS A 230 -54.07 -1.28 11.98
CA LYS A 230 -53.54 -0.71 10.73
C LYS A 230 -54.27 0.57 10.31
N GLU A 231 -55.60 0.59 10.40
CA GLU A 231 -56.40 1.78 10.07
C GLU A 231 -56.19 2.94 11.06
N GLY A 232 -56.03 2.63 12.35
CA GLY A 232 -55.66 3.59 13.38
C GLY A 232 -54.28 4.22 13.13
N ILE A 233 -53.30 3.41 12.73
CA ILE A 233 -51.97 3.88 12.32
C ILE A 233 -52.10 4.78 11.08
N LYS A 234 -52.73 4.29 10.00
CA LYS A 234 -52.94 5.05 8.75
C LYS A 234 -53.58 6.42 8.99
N LYS A 235 -54.61 6.47 9.84
CA LYS A 235 -55.28 7.73 10.21
C LYS A 235 -54.35 8.69 10.95
N SER A 236 -53.49 8.18 11.81
CA SER A 236 -52.55 8.97 12.59
C SER A 236 -51.43 9.52 11.70
N ILE A 237 -50.88 8.71 10.78
CA ILE A 237 -49.92 9.16 9.75
C ILE A 237 -50.50 10.37 8.99
N LYS A 238 -51.72 10.24 8.45
CA LYS A 238 -52.39 11.33 7.74
C LYS A 238 -52.64 12.58 8.58
N THR A 239 -52.80 12.41 9.90
CA THR A 239 -52.97 13.53 10.83
C THR A 239 -51.64 14.26 11.06
N CYS A 240 -50.54 13.51 11.21
CA CYS A 240 -49.20 14.07 11.36
C CYS A 240 -48.79 14.86 10.12
N MET A 241 -49.09 14.34 8.91
CA MET A 241 -48.86 15.06 7.64
C MET A 241 -49.60 16.40 7.50
N GLN A 242 -50.63 16.66 8.32
CA GLN A 242 -51.37 17.93 8.33
C GLN A 242 -50.94 18.87 9.47
N GLY A 243 -50.04 18.42 10.34
CA GLY A 243 -49.63 19.11 11.55
C GLY A 243 -48.16 18.84 11.87
N THR A 244 -47.88 18.48 13.11
CA THR A 244 -46.56 18.06 13.60
C THR A 244 -46.61 16.58 14.00
N GLY A 245 -45.46 15.92 14.15
CA GLY A 245 -45.38 14.51 14.52
C GLY A 245 -44.72 13.61 13.49
N CYS A 246 -44.45 14.11 12.28
CA CYS A 246 -43.65 13.37 11.31
C CYS A 246 -42.93 14.28 10.31
N ALA A 247 -41.84 13.77 9.76
CA ALA A 247 -41.12 14.32 8.62
C ALA A 247 -40.86 13.19 7.59
N TRP A 248 -40.41 13.53 6.39
CA TRP A 248 -40.07 12.52 5.38
C TRP A 248 -38.91 12.96 4.49
N THR A 249 -38.13 11.99 4.01
CA THR A 249 -37.01 12.19 3.09
C THR A 249 -37.19 11.38 1.81
N LEU A 250 -36.60 11.89 0.72
CA LEU A 250 -36.41 11.14 -0.51
C LEU A 250 -35.04 10.48 -0.43
N ASP A 251 -35.02 9.22 -0.03
CA ASP A 251 -33.81 8.41 0.02
C ASP A 251 -33.54 7.82 -1.40
N PRO A 252 -32.36 7.24 -1.67
CA PRO A 252 -32.03 6.74 -3.02
C PRO A 252 -33.02 5.70 -3.56
N GLN A 253 -33.41 4.74 -2.72
CA GLN A 253 -34.27 3.60 -3.09
C GLN A 253 -35.76 3.78 -2.74
N GLY A 254 -36.16 4.89 -2.09
CA GLY A 254 -37.55 5.06 -1.67
C GLY A 254 -37.85 6.34 -0.89
N VAL A 255 -39.00 6.33 -0.21
CA VAL A 255 -39.43 7.44 0.66
C VAL A 255 -39.43 6.99 2.11
N THR A 256 -38.62 7.64 2.94
CA THR A 256 -38.50 7.34 4.38
C THR A 256 -39.34 8.32 5.18
N PHE A 257 -40.21 7.79 6.04
CA PHE A 257 -40.99 8.58 6.99
C PHE A 257 -40.39 8.46 8.39
N TRP A 258 -40.19 9.60 9.03
CA TRP A 258 -39.66 9.77 10.37
C TRP A 258 -40.79 10.22 11.29
N PHE A 259 -41.08 9.47 12.36
CA PHE A 259 -42.14 9.78 13.31
C PHE A 259 -41.56 10.16 14.66
N ASP A 260 -42.06 11.27 15.20
CA ASP A 260 -41.63 11.77 16.50
C ASP A 260 -41.96 10.77 17.63
N SER A 261 -41.19 10.87 18.70
CA SER A 261 -41.48 10.18 19.94
C SER A 261 -42.89 10.52 20.44
N ASN A 262 -43.56 9.56 21.08
CA ASN A 262 -44.93 9.65 21.59
C ASN A 262 -46.04 9.72 20.53
N VAL A 263 -45.74 9.62 19.23
CA VAL A 263 -46.77 9.52 18.19
C VAL A 263 -47.42 8.14 18.19
N PHE A 264 -46.60 7.09 18.09
CA PHE A 264 -47.05 5.69 18.09
C PHE A 264 -46.58 4.89 19.30
N SER A 265 -45.42 5.26 19.85
CA SER A 265 -44.77 4.62 20.99
C SER A 265 -44.01 5.70 21.78
N PRO A 266 -43.53 5.43 23.01
CA PRO A 266 -42.64 6.36 23.72
C PRO A 266 -41.37 6.71 22.93
N PHE A 267 -40.93 5.82 22.05
CA PHE A 267 -39.78 5.96 21.16
C PHE A 267 -40.20 6.50 19.79
N SER A 268 -39.27 7.14 19.08
CA SER A 268 -39.42 7.46 17.66
C SER A 268 -39.51 6.19 16.81
N THR A 269 -39.96 6.33 15.57
CA THR A 269 -39.90 5.25 14.58
C THR A 269 -39.75 5.81 13.18
N ALA A 270 -38.94 5.16 12.35
CA ALA A 270 -38.77 5.44 10.93
C ALA A 270 -39.17 4.21 10.11
N ASN A 271 -39.71 4.43 8.90
CA ASN A 271 -40.02 3.35 7.97
C ASN A 271 -39.88 3.84 6.53
N THR A 272 -39.27 3.01 5.67
CA THR A 272 -39.10 3.30 4.24
C THR A 272 -40.09 2.51 3.41
N VAL A 273 -40.73 3.19 2.45
CA VAL A 273 -41.48 2.53 1.37
C VAL A 273 -40.60 2.57 0.12
N PHE A 274 -40.12 1.41 -0.31
CA PHE A 274 -39.21 1.30 -1.44
C PHE A 274 -39.94 1.43 -2.78
N PHE A 275 -39.27 1.98 -3.78
CA PHE A 275 -39.82 2.05 -5.13
C PHE A 275 -40.06 0.65 -5.72
N SER A 276 -39.23 -0.34 -5.37
CA SER A 276 -39.33 -1.75 -5.75
C SER A 276 -40.60 -2.45 -5.22
N GLU A 277 -41.20 -1.94 -4.13
CA GLU A 277 -42.46 -2.47 -3.59
C GLU A 277 -43.68 -2.14 -4.48
N ASP A 278 -43.59 -1.15 -5.37
CA ASP A 278 -44.64 -0.78 -6.32
C ASP A 278 -44.65 -1.66 -7.58
N LYS A 279 -44.87 -2.96 -7.37
CA LYS A 279 -44.84 -4.00 -8.42
C LYS A 279 -45.81 -3.76 -9.59
N ASP A 280 -46.86 -2.97 -9.36
CA ASP A 280 -47.89 -2.62 -10.35
C ASP A 280 -47.65 -1.24 -11.01
N GLY A 281 -46.67 -0.46 -10.55
CA GLY A 281 -46.36 0.89 -11.02
C GLY A 281 -47.49 1.91 -10.80
N LYS A 282 -48.21 1.81 -9.67
CA LYS A 282 -49.38 2.65 -9.34
C LYS A 282 -49.16 3.57 -8.15
N ILE A 283 -48.28 3.21 -7.21
CA ILE A 283 -48.03 3.95 -5.99
C ILE A 283 -47.17 5.18 -6.29
N PHE A 284 -46.08 5.00 -7.03
CA PHE A 284 -45.11 6.05 -7.33
C PHE A 284 -45.22 6.52 -8.78
N LYS A 285 -44.81 7.76 -9.03
CA LYS A 285 -44.64 8.25 -10.40
C LYS A 285 -43.40 7.59 -11.00
N GLU A 286 -43.54 7.15 -12.26
CA GLU A 286 -42.53 6.41 -13.01
C GLU A 286 -41.17 7.13 -13.07
N GLU A 287 -41.16 8.46 -13.05
CA GLU A 287 -39.93 9.25 -13.08
C GLU A 287 -39.05 9.05 -11.85
N PHE A 288 -39.62 8.85 -10.66
CA PHE A 288 -38.86 8.63 -9.42
C PHE A 288 -38.48 7.16 -9.25
N ALA A 289 -39.41 6.24 -9.55
CA ALA A 289 -39.18 4.81 -9.41
C ALA A 289 -38.09 4.26 -10.36
N LYS A 290 -37.74 5.00 -11.42
CA LYS A 290 -36.68 4.67 -12.37
C LYS A 290 -35.38 5.44 -12.15
N ASP A 291 -35.36 6.33 -11.17
CA ASP A 291 -34.25 7.26 -10.92
C ASP A 291 -33.54 6.93 -9.61
N ILE A 292 -33.37 5.62 -9.38
CA ILE A 292 -32.51 5.09 -8.34
C ILE A 292 -31.08 5.15 -8.91
N PRO A 293 -30.15 5.85 -8.26
CA PRO A 293 -28.77 5.91 -8.72
C PRO A 293 -28.08 4.55 -8.50
N ASP A 294 -27.22 4.14 -9.45
CA ASP A 294 -26.42 2.90 -9.34
C ASP A 294 -25.41 2.95 -8.19
N GLU A 295 -25.05 4.16 -7.75
CA GLU A 295 -24.16 4.44 -6.64
C GLU A 295 -24.78 5.52 -5.75
N TRP A 296 -24.80 5.29 -4.44
CA TRP A 296 -25.26 6.29 -3.48
C TRP A 296 -24.59 6.15 -2.12
N ILE A 297 -24.58 7.27 -1.39
CA ILE A 297 -24.14 7.37 -0.01
C ILE A 297 -25.20 8.10 0.82
N MET A 298 -25.39 7.67 2.05
CA MET A 298 -26.32 8.28 3.00
C MET A 298 -25.74 8.27 4.41
N MET A 299 -25.91 9.35 5.16
CA MET A 299 -25.60 9.39 6.58
C MET A 299 -26.66 8.63 7.39
N MET A 300 -26.23 7.98 8.46
CA MET A 300 -27.08 7.22 9.35
C MET A 300 -27.44 8.00 10.62
N PRO A 301 -28.73 8.31 10.86
CA PRO A 301 -29.20 8.84 12.13
C PRO A 301 -28.96 7.89 13.30
N GLY A 302 -28.73 8.45 14.50
CA GLY A 302 -28.49 7.66 15.71
C GLY A 302 -29.77 7.18 16.39
N GLY A 303 -30.89 7.87 16.20
CA GLY A 303 -32.14 7.59 16.91
C GLY A 303 -32.96 6.39 16.43
N ASP A 304 -32.74 5.89 15.21
CA ASP A 304 -33.45 4.70 14.69
C ASP A 304 -32.68 3.98 13.55
N LYS A 305 -33.17 2.81 13.14
CA LYS A 305 -32.64 2.00 12.05
C LYS A 305 -32.72 2.74 10.71
N THR A 306 -31.69 2.54 9.90
CA THR A 306 -31.72 2.85 8.46
C THR A 306 -32.16 1.60 7.70
N TYR A 307 -33.10 1.79 6.77
CA TYR A 307 -33.66 0.75 5.91
C TYR A 307 -33.09 0.89 4.51
N PHE A 308 -32.70 -0.22 3.90
CA PHE A 308 -32.20 -0.28 2.52
C PHE A 308 -32.53 -1.64 1.90
N ASP A 309 -32.40 -1.73 0.58
CA ASP A 309 -32.60 -2.96 -0.20
C ASP A 309 -31.21 -3.41 -0.67
N GLU A 310 -30.66 -4.48 -0.08
CA GLU A 310 -29.23 -4.85 -0.22
C GLU A 310 -28.87 -5.27 -1.64
N ASP A 311 -29.75 -6.02 -2.30
CA ASP A 311 -29.55 -6.65 -3.61
C ASP A 311 -30.56 -6.20 -4.68
N ASP A 312 -31.28 -5.11 -4.40
CA ASP A 312 -32.32 -4.50 -5.25
C ASP A 312 -33.47 -5.47 -5.62
N ASP A 313 -33.77 -6.44 -4.74
CA ASP A 313 -34.81 -7.43 -4.94
C ASP A 313 -36.20 -7.00 -4.42
N GLY A 314 -36.24 -5.89 -3.66
CA GLY A 314 -37.41 -5.30 -3.03
C GLY A 314 -37.73 -5.80 -1.63
N GLU A 315 -36.87 -6.64 -1.04
CA GLU A 315 -36.92 -7.02 0.36
C GLU A 315 -36.16 -6.00 1.22
N GLU A 316 -36.56 -5.89 2.48
CA GLU A 316 -36.07 -4.86 3.40
C GLU A 316 -34.93 -5.40 4.26
N ASN A 317 -33.78 -4.73 4.22
CA ASN A 317 -32.68 -4.90 5.14
C ASN A 317 -32.58 -3.74 6.13
N THR A 318 -31.97 -4.01 7.29
CA THR A 318 -31.78 -2.98 8.32
C THR A 318 -30.36 -2.89 8.82
N VAL A 319 -29.88 -1.65 8.94
CA VAL A 319 -28.60 -1.32 9.56
C VAL A 319 -28.81 -0.21 10.58
N ASN A 320 -28.13 -0.29 11.71
CA ASN A 320 -28.20 0.69 12.78
C ASN A 320 -26.80 1.04 13.27
N SER A 321 -26.62 2.30 13.65
CA SER A 321 -25.39 2.78 14.27
C SER A 321 -25.71 3.69 15.44
N SER A 322 -24.92 3.61 16.52
CA SER A 322 -25.02 4.55 17.62
C SER A 322 -23.67 4.75 18.29
N GLU A 323 -23.46 5.94 18.83
CA GLU A 323 -22.30 6.25 19.66
C GLU A 323 -22.38 5.50 21.00
N ILE A 324 -21.23 5.10 21.53
CA ILE A 324 -21.11 4.45 22.82
C ILE A 324 -20.58 5.48 23.82
N THR A 325 -21.39 5.85 24.79
CA THR A 325 -20.98 6.77 25.86
C THR A 325 -20.56 6.03 27.13
N GLU A 326 -19.50 6.52 27.78
CA GLU A 326 -19.02 6.06 29.08
C GLU A 326 -19.03 7.21 30.10
N TYR A 327 -19.30 6.90 31.36
CA TYR A 327 -19.36 7.92 32.43
C TYR A 327 -17.97 8.13 33.04
N ASN A 328 -17.49 9.36 33.00
CA ASN A 328 -16.27 9.77 33.68
C ASN A 328 -16.58 10.32 35.09
N PRO A 329 -16.24 9.58 36.16
CA PRO A 329 -16.54 10.01 37.52
C PRO A 329 -15.71 11.22 37.99
N ASP A 330 -14.59 11.53 37.33
CA ASP A 330 -13.72 12.64 37.72
C ASP A 330 -14.28 13.99 37.24
N PHE A 331 -15.00 13.99 36.11
CA PHE A 331 -15.69 15.16 35.56
C PHE A 331 -17.21 15.16 35.82
N GLU A 332 -17.74 14.06 36.36
CA GLU A 332 -19.18 13.80 36.50
C GLU A 332 -19.95 13.95 35.18
N ASP A 333 -19.35 13.56 34.06
CA ASP A 333 -19.90 13.74 32.72
C ASP A 333 -19.79 12.46 31.88
N TYR A 334 -20.60 12.35 30.82
CA TYR A 334 -20.47 11.29 29.82
C TYR A 334 -19.59 11.76 28.67
N TYR A 335 -18.73 10.87 28.16
CA TYR A 335 -17.93 11.10 26.96
C TYR A 335 -18.16 9.99 25.95
N VAL A 336 -17.96 10.31 24.68
CA VAL A 336 -18.05 9.34 23.58
C VAL A 336 -16.78 8.50 23.58
N SER A 337 -16.95 7.18 23.73
CA SER A 337 -15.87 6.20 23.93
C SER A 337 -15.72 5.21 22.76
N GLY A 338 -16.49 5.42 21.69
CA GLY A 338 -16.62 4.49 20.59
C GLY A 338 -17.96 4.56 19.89
N PHE A 339 -18.22 3.59 19.02
CA PHE A 339 -19.48 3.45 18.30
C PHE A 339 -19.83 1.97 18.11
N MET A 340 -21.09 1.71 17.74
CA MET A 340 -21.56 0.39 17.38
C MET A 340 -22.19 0.37 16.00
N ILE A 341 -22.10 -0.78 15.33
CA ILE A 341 -22.83 -1.09 14.10
C ILE A 341 -23.60 -2.39 14.33
N SER A 342 -24.88 -2.38 13.97
CA SER A 342 -25.73 -3.57 13.91
C SER A 342 -26.24 -3.72 12.49
N TYR A 343 -26.09 -4.91 11.90
CA TYR A 343 -26.58 -5.22 10.57
C TYR A 343 -27.19 -6.62 10.63
N GLU A 344 -28.51 -6.69 10.42
CA GLU A 344 -29.32 -7.89 10.66
C GLU A 344 -29.06 -8.48 12.07
N ASP A 345 -28.65 -9.75 12.14
CA ASP A 345 -28.33 -10.46 13.38
C ASP A 345 -26.87 -10.24 13.85
N ASP A 346 -26.03 -9.54 13.08
CA ASP A 346 -24.65 -9.27 13.44
C ASP A 346 -24.48 -7.91 14.13
N TYR A 347 -23.57 -7.89 15.11
CA TYR A 347 -23.40 -6.75 15.99
C TYR A 347 -21.93 -6.56 16.36
N LYS A 348 -21.42 -5.34 16.18
CA LYS A 348 -20.03 -4.96 16.50
C LYS A 348 -19.99 -3.70 17.36
N LYS A 349 -19.09 -3.70 18.34
CA LYS A 349 -18.71 -2.52 19.13
C LYS A 349 -17.26 -2.20 18.85
N TYR A 350 -16.98 -0.94 18.57
CA TYR A 350 -15.64 -0.41 18.40
C TYR A 350 -15.40 0.58 19.53
N LYS A 351 -14.28 0.41 20.24
CA LYS A 351 -13.84 1.34 21.28
C LYS A 351 -12.72 2.17 20.69
N GLY A 352 -12.85 3.49 20.77
CA GLY A 352 -11.78 4.45 20.44
C GLY A 352 -11.19 5.04 21.71
N GLU A 353 -10.29 6.01 21.54
CA GLU A 353 -10.02 6.98 22.60
C GLU A 353 -11.20 7.98 22.71
N GLU A 354 -11.05 9.05 23.48
CA GLU A 354 -12.09 10.08 23.61
C GLU A 354 -12.23 10.84 22.28
N ALA A 355 -13.27 10.53 21.52
CA ALA A 355 -13.61 11.17 20.25
C ALA A 355 -14.72 12.22 20.43
N SER A 356 -14.76 13.26 19.59
CA SER A 356 -15.80 14.30 19.69
C SER A 356 -17.15 13.86 19.12
N SER A 357 -17.14 13.12 18.02
CA SER A 357 -18.33 12.59 17.32
C SER A 357 -17.93 11.61 16.21
N TYR A 358 -18.82 10.69 15.86
CA TYR A 358 -18.64 9.78 14.73
C TYR A 358 -19.51 10.17 13.53
N PHE A 359 -18.92 10.24 12.34
CA PHE A 359 -19.65 10.36 11.08
C PHE A 359 -19.80 8.99 10.43
N ILE A 360 -21.04 8.50 10.32
CA ILE A 360 -21.31 7.14 9.84
C ILE A 360 -22.18 7.21 8.59
N PHE A 361 -21.69 6.60 7.51
CA PHE A 361 -22.30 6.59 6.20
C PHE A 361 -22.57 5.16 5.74
N LEU A 362 -23.75 4.91 5.19
CA LEU A 362 -24.05 3.73 4.40
C LEU A 362 -23.80 4.05 2.92
N MET A 363 -22.98 3.22 2.28
CA MET A 363 -22.66 3.26 0.85
C MET A 363 -23.24 2.05 0.15
N HIS A 364 -23.67 2.26 -1.09
CA HIS A 364 -24.12 1.21 -1.99
C HIS A 364 -23.58 1.44 -3.39
N LYS A 365 -23.08 0.37 -4.01
CA LYS A 365 -22.63 0.34 -5.40
C LYS A 365 -22.55 -1.10 -5.89
N ASP A 366 -23.00 -1.37 -7.12
CA ASP A 366 -22.92 -2.69 -7.75
C ASP A 366 -23.52 -3.83 -6.89
N HIS A 367 -24.67 -3.58 -6.22
CA HIS A 367 -25.33 -4.51 -5.30
C HIS A 367 -24.48 -4.92 -4.09
N LYS A 368 -23.49 -4.11 -3.73
CA LYS A 368 -22.67 -4.27 -2.52
C LYS A 368 -22.87 -3.08 -1.61
N ASN A 369 -22.73 -3.32 -0.31
CA ASN A 369 -23.03 -2.36 0.73
C ASN A 369 -21.89 -2.28 1.73
N LEU A 370 -21.60 -1.08 2.22
CA LEU A 370 -20.50 -0.82 3.13
C LEU A 370 -20.84 0.33 4.08
N ILE A 371 -20.36 0.25 5.32
CA ILE A 371 -20.33 1.40 6.23
C ILE A 371 -18.97 2.08 6.14
N LEU A 372 -18.97 3.38 5.86
CA LEU A 372 -17.81 4.25 6.04
C LEU A 372 -17.98 5.04 7.33
N GLU A 373 -16.98 5.01 8.18
CA GLU A 373 -16.96 5.76 9.44
C GLU A 373 -15.76 6.71 9.44
N SER A 374 -15.95 7.94 9.92
CA SER A 374 -14.85 8.89 10.15
C SER A 374 -15.02 9.66 11.46
N HIS A 375 -13.91 9.87 12.18
CA HIS A 375 -13.87 10.66 13.40
C HIS A 375 -12.51 11.31 13.62
N TYR A 376 -12.49 12.25 14.57
CA TYR A 376 -11.30 12.93 15.08
C TYR A 376 -11.14 12.57 16.56
N GLU A 377 -9.94 12.11 16.91
CA GLU A 377 -9.45 11.98 18.29
C GLU A 377 -8.50 13.16 18.60
N TYR A 378 -8.01 13.25 19.85
CA TYR A 378 -7.24 14.41 20.31
C TYR A 378 -5.96 14.66 19.49
N ASP A 379 -5.30 13.58 19.07
CA ASP A 379 -3.98 13.63 18.43
C ASP A 379 -4.00 13.17 16.96
N TYR A 380 -5.09 12.59 16.46
CA TYR A 380 -5.18 12.07 15.08
C TYR A 380 -6.63 11.91 14.60
N ALA A 381 -6.81 11.61 13.32
CA ALA A 381 -8.10 11.30 12.72
C ALA A 381 -8.09 9.93 12.06
N LEU A 382 -9.25 9.27 12.02
CA LEU A 382 -9.42 7.96 11.41
C LEU A 382 -10.61 7.94 10.46
N ILE A 383 -10.43 7.14 9.41
CA ILE A 383 -11.49 6.74 8.49
C ILE A 383 -11.39 5.23 8.28
N SER A 384 -12.50 4.54 8.47
CA SER A 384 -12.57 3.08 8.48
C SER A 384 -13.72 2.58 7.62
N ALA A 385 -13.46 1.51 6.88
CA ALA A 385 -14.41 0.83 6.02
C ALA A 385 -14.92 -0.47 6.65
N TYR A 386 -16.22 -0.74 6.53
CA TYR A 386 -16.86 -1.96 7.05
C TYR A 386 -17.81 -2.57 6.01
N PRO A 387 -17.34 -3.50 5.16
CA PRO A 387 -18.19 -4.21 4.21
C PRO A 387 -19.32 -4.99 4.89
N LEU A 388 -20.52 -4.89 4.33
CA LEU A 388 -21.69 -5.66 4.73
C LEU A 388 -21.87 -6.83 3.77
N VAL A 389 -21.65 -8.06 4.24
CA VAL A 389 -21.64 -9.25 3.37
C VAL A 389 -22.43 -10.38 4.00
N ASN A 390 -23.53 -10.79 3.37
CA ASN A 390 -24.37 -11.92 3.80
C ASN A 390 -24.84 -11.79 5.26
N GLY A 391 -25.36 -10.62 5.66
CA GLY A 391 -25.80 -10.39 7.04
C GLY A 391 -24.65 -10.35 8.07
N LYS A 392 -23.42 -10.05 7.65
CA LYS A 392 -22.24 -9.94 8.52
C LYS A 392 -21.47 -8.65 8.28
N ILE A 393 -20.96 -8.08 9.37
CA ILE A 393 -20.09 -6.90 9.36
C ILE A 393 -18.64 -7.38 9.31
N LYS A 394 -17.92 -7.02 8.25
CA LYS A 394 -16.49 -7.28 8.10
C LYS A 394 -15.68 -6.00 8.36
N GLN A 395 -14.47 -6.17 8.86
CA GLN A 395 -13.49 -5.08 8.94
C GLN A 395 -12.81 -4.95 7.58
N GLY A 396 -12.89 -3.77 6.97
CA GLY A 396 -12.07 -3.38 5.84
C GLY A 396 -10.84 -2.60 6.29
N ASP A 397 -10.33 -1.75 5.42
CA ASP A 397 -9.18 -0.90 5.67
C ASP A 397 -9.50 0.21 6.67
N THR A 398 -8.43 0.76 7.24
CA THR A 398 -8.46 1.93 8.11
C THR A 398 -7.27 2.81 7.74
N MET A 399 -7.52 4.10 7.60
CA MET A 399 -6.52 5.09 7.23
C MET A 399 -6.46 6.18 8.30
N LEU A 400 -5.24 6.68 8.57
CA LEU A 400 -5.01 7.88 9.39
C LEU A 400 -5.42 9.13 8.61
N ALA A 401 -6.73 9.32 8.49
CA ALA A 401 -7.34 10.44 7.79
C ALA A 401 -8.71 10.76 8.36
N GLY A 402 -9.14 12.02 8.29
CA GLY A 402 -10.50 12.46 8.65
C GLY A 402 -11.14 13.30 7.56
N LEU A 403 -12.46 13.47 7.58
CA LEU A 403 -13.16 14.32 6.60
C LEU A 403 -12.60 15.76 6.57
N GLU A 404 -12.29 16.28 5.38
CA GLU A 404 -11.66 17.58 5.24
C GLU A 404 -12.49 18.72 5.85
N TYR A 405 -11.85 19.55 6.68
CA TYR A 405 -12.40 20.82 7.15
C TYR A 405 -12.48 21.83 5.99
N ALA A 406 -13.65 22.41 5.77
CA ALA A 406 -13.87 23.52 4.87
C ALA A 406 -13.49 24.85 5.55
N TRP A 407 -12.19 25.07 5.78
CA TRP A 407 -11.65 26.28 6.41
C TRP A 407 -12.06 27.57 5.70
N ASP A 408 -12.16 27.52 4.37
CA ASP A 408 -12.63 28.65 3.57
C ASP A 408 -14.09 29.00 3.87
N GLU A 409 -14.86 28.11 4.48
CA GLU A 409 -16.27 28.27 4.87
C GLU A 409 -16.47 28.51 6.38
N ALA A 410 -15.40 28.51 7.17
CA ALA A 410 -15.47 28.76 8.61
C ALA A 410 -15.75 30.25 8.93
N ASP A 411 -16.52 30.49 10.00
CA ASP A 411 -16.66 31.81 10.61
C ASP A 411 -15.40 32.13 11.48
N GLU A 412 -15.36 33.27 12.19
CA GLU A 412 -14.17 33.72 12.96
C GLU A 412 -13.71 32.78 14.11
N ASP A 413 -14.36 31.62 14.32
CA ASP A 413 -14.07 30.64 15.36
C ASP A 413 -13.44 29.37 14.75
N GLU A 414 -12.12 29.21 14.93
CA GLU A 414 -11.33 28.10 14.37
C GLU A 414 -11.73 26.73 14.94
N ASP A 415 -12.35 26.69 16.14
CA ASP A 415 -12.75 25.45 16.82
C ASP A 415 -14.07 24.85 16.25
N ALA A 416 -14.69 25.49 15.25
CA ALA A 416 -15.99 25.12 14.69
C ALA A 416 -15.98 24.94 13.16
N ALA A 417 -14.81 24.64 12.57
CA ALA A 417 -14.69 24.50 11.12
C ALA A 417 -15.66 23.44 10.56
N PRO A 418 -16.43 23.75 9.50
CA PRO A 418 -17.38 22.81 8.92
C PRO A 418 -16.70 21.73 8.08
N PHE A 419 -17.40 20.64 7.73
CA PHE A 419 -16.83 19.49 7.02
C PHE A 419 -17.37 19.36 5.60
N TYR A 420 -16.53 18.97 4.65
CA TYR A 420 -16.99 18.54 3.33
C TYR A 420 -17.70 17.18 3.43
N MET A 421 -18.93 17.13 2.93
CA MET A 421 -19.74 15.91 2.98
C MET A 421 -19.48 15.01 1.77
N PRO A 422 -19.20 13.71 1.97
CA PRO A 422 -19.10 12.78 0.86
C PRO A 422 -20.45 12.60 0.17
N THR A 423 -20.43 12.61 -1.16
CA THR A 423 -21.62 12.41 -2.02
C THR A 423 -21.45 11.23 -2.99
N GLY A 424 -20.36 10.47 -2.88
CA GLY A 424 -20.06 9.28 -3.67
C GLY A 424 -18.96 8.43 -3.02
N THR A 425 -18.59 7.32 -3.65
CA THR A 425 -17.52 6.42 -3.19
C THR A 425 -16.13 6.91 -3.58
N ASN A 426 -16.05 7.88 -4.49
CA ASN A 426 -14.81 8.42 -5.02
C ASN A 426 -14.67 9.92 -4.72
N ASP A 427 -13.43 10.41 -4.80
CA ASP A 427 -13.08 11.82 -4.56
C ASP A 427 -13.56 12.33 -3.17
N ILE A 428 -13.58 11.46 -2.16
CA ILE A 428 -13.94 11.82 -0.78
C ILE A 428 -12.82 12.68 -0.20
N ARG A 429 -13.16 13.92 0.14
CA ARG A 429 -12.21 14.92 0.64
C ARG A 429 -11.80 14.64 2.07
N VAL A 430 -10.50 14.48 2.31
CA VAL A 430 -9.94 14.12 3.61
C VAL A 430 -8.69 14.93 3.95
N LEU A 431 -8.36 14.97 5.24
CA LEU A 431 -7.06 15.38 5.77
C LEU A 431 -6.30 14.12 6.20
N ILE A 432 -5.15 13.85 5.58
CA ILE A 432 -4.30 12.68 5.84
C ILE A 432 -3.14 13.10 6.75
N ASP A 433 -2.88 12.32 7.80
CA ASP A 433 -1.67 12.43 8.62
C ASP A 433 -0.56 11.57 7.98
N GLU A 434 0.53 12.19 7.53
CA GLU A 434 1.65 11.51 6.88
C GLU A 434 2.67 10.93 7.90
N GLY A 435 2.46 11.09 9.21
CA GLY A 435 3.27 10.47 10.26
C GLY A 435 4.64 11.11 10.45
N GLY A 436 4.70 12.14 11.30
CA GLY A 436 5.94 12.81 11.73
C GLY A 436 5.82 13.40 13.15
N GLU A 437 6.91 13.89 13.75
CA GLU A 437 6.93 14.43 15.13
C GLU A 437 5.99 15.65 15.35
N GLU A 438 5.50 16.28 14.27
CA GLU A 438 4.61 17.46 14.32
C GLU A 438 3.17 17.22 13.77
N HIS A 439 2.78 15.99 13.39
CA HIS A 439 1.46 15.70 12.78
C HIS A 439 1.11 16.64 11.59
N ASP A 440 1.95 16.67 10.56
CA ASP A 440 1.67 17.44 9.34
C ASP A 440 0.48 16.82 8.58
N VAL A 441 -0.71 17.41 8.77
CA VAL A 441 -1.94 17.01 8.05
C VAL A 441 -2.03 17.69 6.68
N LYS A 442 -2.38 16.93 5.65
CA LYS A 442 -2.50 17.42 4.27
C LYS A 442 -3.86 17.08 3.67
N ALA A 443 -4.47 18.06 3.00
CA ALA A 443 -5.69 17.84 2.22
C ALA A 443 -5.41 16.93 1.02
N ASP A 444 -6.24 15.90 0.89
CA ASP A 444 -6.21 14.94 -0.21
C ASP A 444 -7.63 14.43 -0.48
N THR A 445 -7.74 13.49 -1.42
CA THR A 445 -8.98 12.80 -1.76
C THR A 445 -8.74 11.30 -1.76
N ILE A 446 -9.70 10.56 -1.22
CA ILE A 446 -9.69 9.09 -1.22
C ILE A 446 -10.89 8.52 -1.96
N SER A 447 -10.78 7.25 -2.31
CA SER A 447 -11.86 6.45 -2.85
C SER A 447 -11.97 5.15 -2.07
N VAL A 448 -13.19 4.61 -2.01
CA VAL A 448 -13.55 3.45 -1.19
C VAL A 448 -14.10 2.35 -2.11
N SER A 449 -13.49 1.17 -2.11
CA SER A 449 -14.11 0.01 -2.76
C SER A 449 -15.19 -0.59 -1.88
N MET A 450 -16.21 -1.21 -2.49
CA MET A 450 -17.24 -1.93 -1.75
C MET A 450 -16.74 -3.21 -1.07
N ASP A 451 -15.51 -3.65 -1.37
CA ASP A 451 -14.82 -4.72 -0.66
C ASP A 451 -14.08 -4.22 0.59
N GLY A 452 -14.11 -2.90 0.84
CA GLY A 452 -13.60 -2.28 2.06
C GLY A 452 -12.19 -1.72 1.96
N GLU A 453 -11.65 -1.58 0.75
CA GLU A 453 -10.30 -1.03 0.55
C GLU A 453 -10.36 0.49 0.39
N LEU A 454 -9.39 1.20 0.98
CA LEU A 454 -9.28 2.65 0.91
C LEU A 454 -8.06 3.04 0.05
N TYR A 455 -8.27 3.85 -0.98
CA TYR A 455 -7.20 4.28 -1.88
C TYR A 455 -7.06 5.80 -1.87
N LYS A 456 -5.83 6.31 -1.94
CA LYS A 456 -5.61 7.72 -2.26
C LYS A 456 -5.87 7.96 -3.74
N ARG A 457 -6.24 9.18 -4.11
CA ARG A 457 -6.46 9.55 -5.51
C ARG A 457 -5.22 9.22 -6.36
N GLY A 458 -5.42 8.43 -7.42
CA GLY A 458 -4.33 7.94 -8.28
C GLY A 458 -3.78 6.57 -7.91
N GLU A 459 -4.19 6.00 -6.77
CA GLU A 459 -3.88 4.63 -6.35
C GLU A 459 -5.04 3.64 -6.57
N GLU A 460 -6.21 4.12 -7.00
CA GLU A 460 -7.38 3.30 -7.34
C GLU A 460 -7.01 2.18 -8.32
N SER A 461 -6.88 0.95 -7.81
CA SER A 461 -6.75 -0.23 -8.65
C SER A 461 -8.12 -0.60 -9.21
N ALA A 462 -8.41 -0.14 -10.43
CA ALA A 462 -9.18 -0.95 -11.36
C ALA A 462 -8.36 -2.22 -11.67
N PHE A 463 -8.37 -3.17 -10.72
CA PHE A 463 -7.81 -4.50 -10.93
C PHE A 463 -8.73 -5.27 -11.87
N ASP A 464 -8.28 -5.46 -13.12
CA ASP A 464 -8.96 -6.23 -14.18
C ASP A 464 -8.34 -7.64 -14.34
N GLY A 465 -7.64 -8.14 -13.32
CA GLY A 465 -6.99 -9.46 -13.30
C GLY A 465 -7.85 -10.57 -12.67
N PRO A 466 -7.44 -11.84 -12.81
CA PRO A 466 -7.98 -12.96 -12.03
C PRO A 466 -7.88 -12.73 -10.52
N LYS A 467 -9.01 -12.80 -9.79
CA LYS A 467 -9.08 -12.65 -8.32
C LYS A 467 -9.11 -13.99 -7.58
N SER A 468 -9.20 -15.09 -8.32
CA SER A 468 -9.29 -16.46 -7.80
C SER A 468 -8.72 -17.46 -8.81
N GLU A 469 -8.52 -18.71 -8.39
CA GLU A 469 -8.09 -19.79 -9.29
C GLU A 469 -9.15 -20.11 -10.34
N GLU A 470 -10.43 -19.95 -10.02
CA GLU A 470 -11.53 -20.10 -10.97
C GLU A 470 -11.46 -19.03 -12.06
N ASP A 471 -11.20 -17.77 -11.69
CA ASP A 471 -11.00 -16.68 -12.66
C ASP A 471 -9.76 -16.92 -13.53
N LEU A 472 -8.68 -17.44 -12.93
CA LEU A 472 -7.47 -17.75 -13.69
C LEU A 472 -7.72 -18.90 -14.65
N PHE A 473 -8.39 -19.98 -14.25
CA PHE A 473 -8.72 -21.08 -15.15
C PHE A 473 -9.70 -20.66 -16.25
N ALA A 474 -10.61 -19.73 -15.98
CA ALA A 474 -11.43 -19.12 -17.01
C ALA A 474 -10.58 -18.35 -18.04
N PHE A 475 -9.57 -17.61 -17.59
CA PHE A 475 -8.59 -16.97 -18.49
C PHE A 475 -7.77 -18.02 -19.27
N MET A 476 -7.28 -19.06 -18.60
CA MET A 476 -6.46 -20.12 -19.20
C MET A 476 -7.24 -21.04 -20.14
N GLU A 477 -8.57 -21.08 -20.09
CA GLU A 477 -9.37 -21.99 -20.92
C GLU A 477 -9.10 -21.77 -22.42
N GLY A 478 -8.83 -22.87 -23.13
CA GLY A 478 -8.57 -22.87 -24.57
C GLY A 478 -7.23 -23.47 -24.97
N GLU A 479 -6.82 -23.21 -26.21
CA GLU A 479 -5.61 -23.76 -26.82
C GLU A 479 -4.45 -22.75 -26.72
N TRP A 480 -3.32 -23.20 -26.17
CA TRP A 480 -2.09 -22.43 -25.98
C TRP A 480 -0.92 -23.07 -26.72
N SER A 481 -0.07 -22.23 -27.31
CA SER A 481 1.20 -22.64 -27.92
C SER A 481 2.35 -22.43 -26.96
N LEU A 482 3.21 -23.44 -26.78
CA LEU A 482 4.51 -23.25 -26.14
C LEU A 482 5.52 -22.75 -27.18
N VAL A 483 6.16 -21.62 -26.90
CA VAL A 483 7.09 -20.95 -27.83
C VAL A 483 8.52 -21.05 -27.33
N ASN A 484 9.44 -21.36 -28.25
CA ASN A 484 10.86 -21.24 -27.98
C ASN A 484 11.26 -19.74 -28.09
N PRO A 485 11.70 -19.08 -27.02
CA PRO A 485 12.00 -17.65 -27.01
C PRO A 485 13.26 -17.27 -27.80
N VAL A 486 14.10 -18.25 -28.17
CA VAL A 486 15.29 -18.04 -29.00
C VAL A 486 14.94 -18.18 -30.48
N THR A 487 14.21 -19.24 -30.85
CA THR A 487 13.88 -19.51 -32.27
C THR A 487 12.56 -18.88 -32.73
N LEU A 488 11.75 -18.42 -31.77
CA LEU A 488 10.41 -17.84 -31.94
C LEU A 488 9.41 -18.80 -32.62
N LYS A 489 9.63 -20.11 -32.47
CA LYS A 489 8.77 -21.15 -33.04
C LYS A 489 8.00 -21.87 -31.96
N ASP A 490 6.73 -22.14 -32.27
CA ASP A 490 5.87 -22.99 -31.47
C ASP A 490 6.33 -24.45 -31.58
N TYR A 491 6.60 -25.09 -30.44
CA TYR A 491 7.09 -26.47 -30.38
C TYR A 491 6.13 -27.43 -29.67
N GLY A 492 5.20 -26.91 -28.87
CA GLY A 492 4.18 -27.69 -28.17
C GLY A 492 2.84 -26.96 -28.14
N HIS A 493 1.78 -27.71 -27.81
CA HIS A 493 0.44 -27.19 -27.61
C HIS A 493 -0.15 -27.74 -26.31
N MET A 494 -0.94 -26.93 -25.63
CA MET A 494 -1.67 -27.29 -24.42
C MET A 494 -3.12 -26.80 -24.54
N GLU A 495 -4.07 -27.74 -24.51
CA GLU A 495 -5.50 -27.42 -24.44
C GLU A 495 -5.95 -27.52 -22.98
N ILE A 496 -6.26 -26.37 -22.36
CA ILE A 496 -6.61 -26.22 -20.95
C ILE A 496 -8.12 -26.02 -20.85
N LYS A 497 -8.76 -26.66 -19.87
CA LYS A 497 -10.18 -26.50 -19.56
C LYS A 497 -10.39 -25.57 -18.38
N SER A 498 -11.63 -25.08 -18.24
CA SER A 498 -12.09 -24.27 -17.10
C SER A 498 -11.92 -24.92 -15.72
N ASP A 499 -11.67 -26.23 -15.62
CA ASP A 499 -11.37 -26.92 -14.37
C ASP A 499 -9.87 -27.09 -14.08
N GLY A 500 -9.00 -26.48 -14.90
CA GLY A 500 -7.54 -26.59 -14.79
C GLY A 500 -6.96 -27.91 -15.32
N THR A 501 -7.78 -28.83 -15.85
CA THR A 501 -7.27 -30.02 -16.54
C THR A 501 -6.81 -29.69 -17.95
N PHE A 502 -5.76 -30.35 -18.44
CA PHE A 502 -5.21 -30.09 -19.75
C PHE A 502 -4.80 -31.35 -20.53
N THR A 503 -4.70 -31.19 -21.86
CA THR A 503 -4.04 -32.15 -22.76
C THR A 503 -2.84 -31.46 -23.41
N TYR A 504 -1.68 -32.10 -23.39
CA TYR A 504 -0.43 -31.58 -23.93
C TYR A 504 0.13 -32.48 -25.03
N GLY A 505 0.73 -31.88 -26.06
CA GLY A 505 1.47 -32.59 -27.11
C GLY A 505 2.47 -31.70 -27.86
N TYR A 506 3.37 -32.33 -28.62
CA TYR A 506 4.34 -31.61 -29.46
C TYR A 506 3.75 -31.23 -30.81
N THR A 507 4.18 -30.07 -31.35
CA THR A 507 3.76 -29.62 -32.69
C THR A 507 4.21 -30.63 -33.75
N GLY A 508 3.24 -31.16 -34.51
CA GLY A 508 3.50 -32.13 -35.57
C GLY A 508 3.58 -33.60 -35.13
N SER A 509 3.28 -33.89 -33.85
CA SER A 509 3.06 -35.25 -33.33
C SER A 509 1.57 -35.47 -33.03
N ASP A 510 1.10 -36.72 -33.12
CA ASP A 510 -0.23 -37.14 -32.66
C ASP A 510 -0.18 -37.69 -31.20
N GLU A 511 1.01 -37.79 -30.61
CA GLU A 511 1.21 -38.27 -29.24
C GLU A 511 0.87 -37.18 -28.22
N THR A 512 0.13 -37.54 -27.19
CA THR A 512 -0.34 -36.61 -26.15
C THR A 512 -0.27 -37.24 -24.76
N CYS A 513 -0.14 -36.39 -23.76
CA CYS A 513 -0.38 -36.71 -22.36
C CYS A 513 -1.44 -35.78 -21.77
N THR A 514 -1.87 -36.05 -20.55
CA THR A 514 -2.89 -35.26 -19.85
C THR A 514 -2.34 -34.81 -18.51
N GLY A 515 -2.76 -33.65 -18.03
CA GLY A 515 -2.44 -33.21 -16.68
C GLY A 515 -3.50 -32.32 -16.06
N GLU A 516 -3.20 -31.82 -14.86
CA GLU A 516 -4.03 -30.89 -14.12
C GLU A 516 -3.18 -29.91 -13.31
N PHE A 517 -3.63 -28.66 -13.26
CA PHE A 517 -3.15 -27.65 -12.32
C PHE A 517 -3.95 -27.77 -11.02
N THR A 518 -3.28 -28.00 -9.90
CA THR A 518 -3.89 -28.05 -8.57
C THR A 518 -3.33 -26.91 -7.74
N PRO A 519 -4.15 -26.01 -7.18
CA PRO A 519 -3.66 -24.91 -6.35
C PRO A 519 -2.81 -25.43 -5.19
N ASP A 520 -1.61 -24.87 -5.01
CA ASP A 520 -0.65 -25.24 -3.97
C ASP A 520 0.00 -23.98 -3.39
N HIS A 521 -0.70 -23.30 -2.50
CA HIS A 521 -0.22 -22.08 -1.84
C HIS A 521 0.80 -22.44 -0.76
N GLN A 522 2.08 -22.39 -1.12
CA GLN A 522 3.17 -22.81 -0.24
C GLN A 522 3.52 -21.76 0.81
N TYR A 523 3.21 -20.48 0.56
CA TYR A 523 3.68 -19.36 1.39
C TYR A 523 2.55 -18.56 2.07
N PRO A 524 2.81 -17.99 3.27
CA PRO A 524 1.86 -17.12 3.97
C PRO A 524 1.57 -15.86 3.14
N GLY A 525 0.38 -15.78 2.56
CA GLY A 525 -0.04 -14.65 1.71
C GLY A 525 -0.54 -15.07 0.33
N GLU A 526 -0.12 -16.23 -0.18
CA GLU A 526 -0.50 -16.70 -1.51
C GLU A 526 -1.94 -17.24 -1.59
N LYS A 527 -2.62 -17.47 -0.46
CA LYS A 527 -3.96 -18.08 -0.40
C LYS A 527 -5.07 -17.33 -1.17
N ASN A 528 -4.82 -16.09 -1.54
CA ASN A 528 -5.77 -15.21 -2.22
C ASN A 528 -5.29 -14.82 -3.62
N VAL A 529 -4.15 -15.38 -4.09
CA VAL A 529 -3.55 -15.02 -5.36
C VAL A 529 -3.30 -16.31 -6.14
N PRO A 530 -3.85 -16.46 -7.36
CA PRO A 530 -3.76 -17.68 -8.14
C PRO A 530 -2.39 -17.79 -8.82
N LEU A 531 -1.32 -17.92 -8.04
CA LEU A 531 0.07 -17.94 -8.53
C LEU A 531 0.71 -19.33 -8.48
N SER A 532 0.49 -20.08 -7.39
CA SER A 532 1.24 -21.30 -7.07
C SER A 532 0.40 -22.56 -7.27
N PHE A 533 0.92 -23.50 -8.05
CA PHE A 533 0.22 -24.72 -8.44
C PHE A 533 1.14 -25.95 -8.41
N SER A 534 0.60 -27.10 -8.00
CA SER A 534 1.16 -28.40 -8.39
C SER A 534 0.62 -28.79 -9.76
N VAL A 535 1.51 -29.11 -10.69
CA VAL A 535 1.19 -29.68 -12.00
C VAL A 535 1.34 -31.20 -11.90
N ASN A 536 0.27 -31.93 -12.17
CA ASN A 536 0.28 -33.39 -12.20
C ASN A 536 0.10 -33.87 -13.62
N VAL A 537 1.02 -34.70 -14.13
CA VAL A 537 0.96 -35.24 -15.50
C VAL A 537 0.79 -36.75 -15.46
N SER A 538 0.05 -37.28 -16.44
CA SER A 538 -0.17 -38.71 -16.66
C SER A 538 -0.16 -39.04 -18.15
N GLY A 539 0.34 -40.23 -18.48
CA GLY A 539 0.46 -40.68 -19.86
C GLY A 539 1.79 -40.29 -20.54
N ILE A 540 2.82 -40.00 -19.75
CA ILE A 540 4.18 -39.74 -20.24
C ILE A 540 4.70 -40.96 -21.01
N ASP A 541 4.37 -42.16 -20.54
CA ASP A 541 4.69 -43.47 -21.15
C ASP A 541 4.09 -43.68 -22.56
N LYS A 542 3.27 -42.75 -23.03
CA LYS A 542 2.64 -42.76 -24.36
C LYS A 542 3.26 -41.77 -25.32
N MET A 543 4.25 -41.00 -24.87
CA MET A 543 4.99 -40.04 -25.67
C MET A 543 6.40 -40.57 -25.95
N THR A 544 6.97 -40.17 -27.09
CA THR A 544 8.32 -40.54 -27.48
C THR A 544 9.28 -39.37 -27.27
N PHE A 545 10.36 -39.60 -26.52
CA PHE A 545 11.40 -38.59 -26.23
C PHE A 545 12.72 -38.92 -26.92
N ALA A 546 13.53 -37.90 -27.20
CA ALA A 546 14.92 -38.11 -27.58
C ALA A 546 15.72 -38.63 -26.37
N ASP A 547 16.73 -39.48 -26.61
CA ASP A 547 17.61 -39.96 -25.53
C ASP A 547 18.38 -38.78 -24.91
N ASN A 548 18.00 -38.42 -23.69
CA ASN A 548 18.41 -37.21 -22.98
C ASN A 548 19.08 -37.51 -21.62
N GLY A 549 19.27 -38.79 -21.28
CA GLY A 549 19.88 -39.22 -20.03
C GLY A 549 18.98 -39.13 -18.77
N TYR A 550 17.76 -38.61 -18.88
CA TYR A 550 16.79 -38.59 -17.78
C TYR A 550 16.01 -39.91 -17.69
N TYR A 551 15.62 -40.27 -16.46
CA TYR A 551 14.82 -41.46 -16.21
C TYR A 551 13.34 -41.17 -16.50
N GLU A 552 12.80 -41.80 -17.54
CA GLU A 552 11.37 -41.76 -17.83
C GLU A 552 10.59 -42.51 -16.73
N PRO A 553 9.55 -41.90 -16.12
CA PRO A 553 8.77 -42.54 -15.05
C PRO A 553 8.09 -43.85 -15.51
N ASP A 554 8.42 -44.97 -14.86
CA ASP A 554 7.89 -46.31 -15.19
C ASP A 554 6.35 -46.40 -15.12
N ASP A 555 5.70 -45.57 -14.30
CA ASP A 555 4.25 -45.53 -14.15
C ASP A 555 3.57 -44.46 -15.05
N GLY A 556 4.35 -43.77 -15.87
CA GLY A 556 3.91 -42.77 -16.82
C GLY A 556 3.39 -41.48 -16.18
N LYS A 557 3.77 -41.20 -14.92
CA LYS A 557 3.30 -40.04 -14.15
C LYS A 557 4.45 -39.21 -13.61
N ASP A 558 4.22 -37.91 -13.49
CA ASP A 558 5.15 -37.00 -12.83
C ASP A 558 4.39 -35.83 -12.19
N THR A 559 4.98 -35.23 -11.16
CA THR A 559 4.41 -34.10 -10.41
C THR A 559 5.50 -33.09 -10.09
N SER A 560 5.21 -31.81 -10.30
CA SER A 560 6.08 -30.73 -9.86
C SER A 560 5.29 -29.49 -9.46
N ASN A 561 5.92 -28.59 -8.71
CA ASN A 561 5.33 -27.32 -8.29
C ASN A 561 5.78 -26.21 -9.22
N VAL A 562 4.89 -25.28 -9.51
CA VAL A 562 5.14 -24.16 -10.43
C VAL A 562 4.54 -22.87 -9.89
N LYS A 563 5.13 -21.75 -10.30
CA LYS A 563 4.54 -20.42 -10.25
C LYS A 563 4.14 -19.98 -11.65
N LEU A 564 2.96 -19.36 -11.76
CA LEU A 564 2.40 -18.84 -13.00
C LEU A 564 2.35 -17.32 -12.97
N TYR A 565 2.94 -16.68 -13.97
CA TYR A 565 2.71 -15.28 -14.28
C TYR A 565 1.87 -15.20 -15.55
N TYR A 566 0.94 -14.25 -15.63
CA TYR A 566 -0.01 -14.15 -16.73
C TYR A 566 -0.33 -12.69 -17.06
N GLY A 567 -0.58 -12.43 -18.34
CA GLY A 567 -0.88 -11.09 -18.82
C GLY A 567 -1.13 -11.06 -20.32
N SER A 568 -1.54 -9.90 -20.81
CA SER A 568 -1.84 -9.65 -22.21
C SER A 568 -0.97 -8.50 -22.72
N CYS A 569 -0.36 -8.70 -23.88
CA CYS A 569 0.55 -7.75 -24.48
C CYS A 569 0.40 -7.82 -26.01
N ASP A 570 0.27 -6.68 -26.68
CA ASP A 570 0.28 -6.61 -28.15
C ASP A 570 -0.72 -7.57 -28.84
N LYS A 571 -1.93 -7.69 -28.26
CA LYS A 571 -3.02 -8.57 -28.75
C LYS A 571 -2.73 -10.06 -28.62
N GLU A 572 -1.76 -10.42 -27.79
CA GLU A 572 -1.44 -11.78 -27.41
C GLU A 572 -1.63 -11.93 -25.91
N ASP A 573 -2.13 -13.08 -25.48
CA ASP A 573 -2.13 -13.47 -24.08
C ASP A 573 -0.89 -14.33 -23.84
N PHE A 574 -0.31 -14.19 -22.66
CA PHE A 574 0.88 -14.92 -22.23
C PHE A 574 0.66 -15.58 -20.87
N ILE A 575 1.24 -16.76 -20.72
CA ILE A 575 1.45 -17.41 -19.44
C ILE A 575 2.91 -17.81 -19.37
N TYR A 576 3.61 -17.30 -18.37
CA TYR A 576 4.94 -17.75 -18.01
C TYR A 576 4.82 -18.71 -16.82
N MET A 577 5.31 -19.93 -16.99
CA MET A 577 5.31 -20.96 -15.96
C MET A 577 6.75 -21.24 -15.55
N GLU A 578 7.05 -21.19 -14.26
CA GLU A 578 8.36 -21.51 -13.68
C GLU A 578 8.21 -22.61 -12.64
N GLU A 579 9.00 -23.68 -12.77
CA GLU A 579 9.06 -24.74 -11.78
C GLU A 579 9.77 -24.28 -10.51
N THR A 580 9.12 -24.49 -9.36
CA THR A 580 9.57 -24.02 -8.04
C THR A 580 10.14 -25.16 -7.16
N GLY A 581 10.65 -26.21 -7.79
CA GLY A 581 11.32 -27.33 -7.12
C GLY A 581 12.84 -27.33 -7.30
N ASN A 582 13.51 -28.39 -6.84
CA ASN A 582 14.95 -28.62 -7.07
C ASN A 582 15.31 -28.93 -8.54
N GLY A 583 14.33 -28.87 -9.45
CA GLY A 583 14.49 -28.96 -10.88
C GLY A 583 14.72 -30.35 -11.46
N ASP A 584 14.57 -31.40 -10.65
CA ASP A 584 14.78 -32.80 -11.02
C ASP A 584 13.50 -33.50 -11.57
N SER A 585 12.45 -32.76 -11.91
CA SER A 585 11.26 -33.36 -12.51
C SER A 585 11.49 -33.74 -13.98
N PHE A 586 10.94 -34.88 -14.39
CA PHE A 586 10.97 -35.29 -15.79
C PHE A 586 10.13 -34.32 -16.64
N MET A 587 9.02 -33.81 -16.10
CA MET A 587 8.17 -32.88 -16.83
C MET A 587 8.91 -31.58 -17.16
N GLY A 588 9.68 -31.06 -16.21
CA GLY A 588 10.34 -29.78 -16.36
C GLY A 588 11.60 -29.88 -17.23
N SER A 589 12.38 -30.93 -17.00
CA SER A 589 13.65 -31.16 -17.72
C SER A 589 13.47 -31.77 -19.11
N VAL A 590 12.34 -32.41 -19.39
CA VAL A 590 12.10 -33.14 -20.65
C VAL A 590 10.78 -32.78 -21.30
N LEU A 591 9.65 -32.98 -20.62
CA LEU A 591 8.33 -32.95 -21.27
C LEU A 591 7.98 -31.58 -21.87
N PHE A 592 8.19 -30.49 -21.13
CA PHE A 592 7.82 -29.15 -21.58
C PHE A 592 8.94 -28.44 -22.35
N GLN A 593 10.05 -29.13 -22.63
CA GLN A 593 11.21 -28.57 -23.35
C GLN A 593 11.10 -28.75 -24.87
N ASP A 594 11.71 -27.84 -25.63
CA ASP A 594 11.82 -27.95 -27.09
C ASP A 594 12.78 -29.07 -27.50
N GLN A 595 12.22 -30.21 -27.89
CA GLN A 595 12.95 -31.42 -28.32
C GLN A 595 13.87 -31.21 -29.54
N SER A 596 13.71 -30.11 -30.28
CA SER A 596 14.50 -29.82 -31.48
C SER A 596 15.78 -29.01 -31.21
N SER A 597 15.93 -28.48 -29.99
CA SER A 597 17.08 -27.67 -29.56
C SER A 597 18.23 -28.55 -29.03
N VAL A 598 19.00 -29.14 -29.96
CA VAL A 598 20.05 -30.14 -29.65
C VAL A 598 21.39 -29.54 -29.19
N ASP A 599 21.53 -28.21 -29.16
CA ASP A 599 22.81 -27.53 -28.88
C ASP A 599 22.93 -26.98 -27.46
N GLY A 600 21.91 -27.17 -26.62
CA GLY A 600 21.90 -26.63 -25.27
C GLY A 600 21.69 -25.10 -25.19
N SER A 601 21.43 -24.41 -26.32
CA SER A 601 21.08 -22.98 -26.32
C SER A 601 19.74 -22.70 -25.62
N PHE A 602 18.91 -23.74 -25.49
CA PHE A 602 17.68 -23.75 -24.68
C PHE A 602 17.81 -24.60 -23.40
N SER A 603 18.97 -25.25 -23.17
CA SER A 603 19.32 -25.86 -21.88
C SER A 603 19.74 -24.75 -20.91
N LEU A 604 18.83 -23.85 -20.59
CA LEU A 604 19.13 -22.76 -19.65
C LEU A 604 19.17 -23.21 -18.19
N SER A 605 19.07 -24.52 -17.90
CA SER A 605 18.83 -25.00 -16.52
C SER A 605 17.62 -24.33 -15.84
N SER A 606 16.84 -23.56 -16.60
CA SER A 606 15.66 -22.84 -16.17
C SER A 606 14.48 -23.71 -16.55
N ASN A 607 13.87 -24.34 -15.56
CA ASN A 607 12.62 -25.05 -15.73
C ASN A 607 11.47 -24.04 -15.86
N SER A 608 11.52 -23.25 -16.94
CA SER A 608 10.56 -22.19 -17.21
C SER A 608 10.12 -22.15 -18.66
N TYR A 609 8.84 -21.85 -18.87
CA TYR A 609 8.12 -22.07 -20.12
C TYR A 609 7.25 -20.86 -20.43
N LEU A 610 7.18 -20.47 -21.70
CA LEU A 610 6.31 -19.40 -22.16
C LEU A 610 5.24 -19.99 -23.06
N MET A 611 4.00 -19.78 -22.67
CA MET A 611 2.81 -20.10 -23.45
C MET A 611 2.23 -18.79 -24.00
N HIS A 612 1.73 -18.84 -25.23
CA HIS A 612 1.05 -17.70 -25.84
C HIS A 612 -0.14 -18.12 -26.69
N ARG A 613 -1.07 -17.19 -26.88
CA ARG A 613 -2.17 -17.29 -27.84
C ARG A 613 -2.58 -15.90 -28.32
N LYS A 614 -3.40 -15.86 -29.36
CA LYS A 614 -4.09 -14.60 -29.73
C LYS A 614 -5.15 -14.26 -28.69
N SER A 615 -5.12 -13.03 -28.21
CA SER A 615 -6.11 -12.55 -27.24
C SER A 615 -7.51 -12.45 -27.85
N SER A 616 -8.53 -12.78 -27.07
CA SER A 616 -9.94 -12.59 -27.43
C SER A 616 -10.36 -11.12 -27.41
N ASP A 617 -9.71 -10.33 -26.55
CA ASP A 617 -10.04 -8.95 -26.25
C ASP A 617 -8.83 -8.04 -26.48
N THR A 618 -9.08 -6.77 -26.81
CA THR A 618 -7.99 -5.80 -27.02
C THR A 618 -8.06 -4.75 -25.92
N ILE A 619 -7.28 -4.96 -24.86
CA ILE A 619 -7.18 -4.05 -23.73
C ILE A 619 -5.79 -3.42 -23.78
N GLU A 620 -5.71 -2.12 -24.01
CA GLU A 620 -4.45 -1.36 -23.93
C GLU A 620 -4.35 -0.74 -22.53
N ALA A 621 -3.26 -1.03 -21.82
CA ALA A 621 -2.95 -0.39 -20.56
C ALA A 621 -2.54 1.07 -20.77
N PRO A 622 -2.98 2.01 -19.92
CA PRO A 622 -2.40 3.35 -19.90
C PRO A 622 -0.93 3.28 -19.47
N ALA A 623 -0.08 4.13 -20.08
CA ALA A 623 1.30 4.27 -19.65
C ALA A 623 1.37 5.09 -18.36
N ASN A 624 2.04 4.55 -17.35
CA ASN A 624 2.16 5.16 -16.03
C ASN A 624 3.47 5.97 -15.90
N THR A 625 3.51 6.88 -14.93
CA THR A 625 4.71 7.65 -14.56
C THR A 625 5.15 7.27 -13.14
N GLY A 626 6.43 7.48 -12.80
CA GLY A 626 6.95 7.15 -11.47
C GLY A 626 7.70 5.83 -11.45
N SER A 627 7.83 5.21 -10.28
CA SER A 627 8.57 3.95 -10.10
C SER A 627 7.63 2.82 -9.69
N PHE A 628 7.73 1.66 -10.34
CA PHE A 628 6.89 0.50 -10.06
C PHE A 628 7.57 -0.81 -10.47
N TYR A 629 7.17 -1.92 -9.86
CA TYR A 629 7.58 -3.26 -10.28
C TYR A 629 6.82 -3.67 -11.55
N ALA A 630 7.50 -4.37 -12.45
CA ALA A 630 6.95 -4.74 -13.72
C ALA A 630 7.44 -6.08 -14.23
N TRP A 631 6.53 -6.84 -14.83
CA TRP A 631 6.85 -8.00 -15.63
C TRP A 631 6.97 -7.60 -17.11
N VAL A 632 8.11 -7.91 -17.72
CA VAL A 632 8.37 -7.60 -19.13
C VAL A 632 8.01 -8.78 -20.01
N TRP A 633 6.92 -8.63 -20.76
CA TRP A 633 6.41 -9.66 -21.68
C TRP A 633 7.14 -9.64 -23.03
N LYS A 634 7.31 -8.44 -23.61
CA LYS A 634 7.99 -8.24 -24.89
C LYS A 634 9.02 -7.12 -24.82
N ALA A 635 10.06 -7.19 -25.64
CA ALA A 635 11.01 -6.10 -25.82
C ALA A 635 11.45 -5.95 -27.28
N ASP A 636 11.84 -4.73 -27.66
CA ASP A 636 12.44 -4.42 -28.95
C ASP A 636 13.63 -3.44 -28.81
N ASP A 637 14.15 -2.96 -29.94
CA ASP A 637 15.29 -2.03 -29.98
C ASP A 637 14.97 -0.64 -29.39
N LYS A 638 13.69 -0.31 -29.22
CA LYS A 638 13.22 1.04 -28.84
C LYS A 638 12.58 1.08 -27.45
N GLY A 639 12.16 -0.05 -26.91
CA GLY A 639 11.42 -0.10 -25.67
C GLY A 639 11.06 -1.50 -25.21
N LEU A 640 10.11 -1.56 -24.29
CA LEU A 640 9.58 -2.79 -23.74
C LEU A 640 8.09 -2.68 -23.42
N TRP A 641 7.41 -3.82 -23.42
CA TRP A 641 6.04 -3.97 -22.95
C TRP A 641 6.07 -4.49 -21.52
N ALA A 642 5.74 -3.60 -20.59
CA ALA A 642 5.75 -3.87 -19.16
C ALA A 642 4.33 -3.87 -18.61
N GLN A 643 4.01 -4.94 -17.91
CA GLN A 643 2.83 -5.05 -17.07
C GLN A 643 3.22 -4.64 -15.65
N GLU A 644 2.50 -3.68 -15.07
CA GLU A 644 2.72 -3.28 -13.69
C GLU A 644 2.32 -4.41 -12.73
N MET A 645 3.17 -4.66 -11.74
CA MET A 645 3.05 -5.74 -10.78
C MET A 645 3.02 -5.19 -9.36
N LYS A 646 2.19 -5.77 -8.52
CA LYS A 646 2.10 -5.47 -7.09
C LYS A 646 2.84 -6.56 -6.30
N PRO A 647 3.78 -6.20 -5.42
CA PRO A 647 4.45 -7.18 -4.57
C PRO A 647 3.50 -7.67 -3.48
N LEU A 648 3.52 -8.98 -3.26
CA LEU A 648 2.89 -9.68 -2.14
C LEU A 648 4.02 -10.14 -1.23
N THR A 649 4.14 -9.53 -0.06
CA THR A 649 5.32 -9.71 0.80
C THR A 649 5.04 -10.54 2.05
N TRP A 650 6.07 -11.24 2.51
CA TRP A 650 6.11 -11.94 3.79
C TRP A 650 7.56 -12.07 4.28
N ASP A 651 7.74 -12.40 5.56
CA ASP A 651 9.05 -12.67 6.12
C ASP A 651 9.53 -14.05 5.66
N GLY A 652 10.62 -14.08 4.90
CA GLY A 652 11.28 -15.28 4.41
C GLY A 652 12.60 -15.55 5.13
N GLU A 653 13.03 -16.81 5.11
CA GLU A 653 14.35 -17.23 5.59
C GLU A 653 14.98 -18.15 4.55
N ASN A 654 16.25 -17.93 4.22
CA ASN A 654 17.00 -18.83 3.37
C ASN A 654 17.45 -20.04 4.19
N GLU A 655 16.92 -21.22 3.87
CA GLU A 655 17.18 -22.45 4.63
C GLU A 655 18.67 -22.88 4.66
N TYR A 656 19.48 -22.42 3.70
CA TYR A 656 20.90 -22.76 3.61
C TYR A 656 21.78 -21.78 4.38
N THR A 657 21.38 -20.51 4.44
CA THR A 657 22.22 -19.43 4.99
C THR A 657 21.68 -18.85 6.30
N LEU A 658 20.42 -19.17 6.61
CA LEU A 658 19.62 -18.60 7.69
C LEU A 658 19.39 -17.09 7.55
N ASN A 659 19.68 -16.49 6.40
CA ASN A 659 19.43 -15.07 6.20
C ASN A 659 17.92 -14.80 6.11
N CYS A 660 17.43 -13.89 6.93
CA CYS A 660 16.04 -13.44 6.89
C CYS A 660 15.89 -12.27 5.91
N PHE A 661 14.82 -12.27 5.13
CA PHE A 661 14.58 -11.26 4.10
C PHE A 661 13.08 -11.05 3.86
N THR A 662 12.72 -9.93 3.26
CA THR A 662 11.37 -9.64 2.79
C THR A 662 11.16 -10.41 1.49
N ALA A 663 10.57 -11.58 1.60
CA ALA A 663 10.22 -12.42 0.47
C ALA A 663 9.03 -11.81 -0.28
N ALA A 664 9.02 -11.94 -1.60
CA ALA A 664 7.93 -11.47 -2.43
C ALA A 664 7.56 -12.43 -3.55
N ALA A 665 6.26 -12.47 -3.81
CA ALA A 665 5.71 -12.85 -5.10
C ALA A 665 5.04 -11.62 -5.73
N PHE A 666 4.62 -11.72 -6.99
CA PHE A 666 4.03 -10.59 -7.68
C PHE A 666 2.75 -10.96 -8.39
N GLU A 667 1.73 -10.11 -8.21
CA GLU A 667 0.48 -10.19 -8.95
C GLU A 667 0.36 -9.03 -9.93
N PRO A 668 -0.30 -9.21 -11.09
CA PRO A 668 -0.49 -8.12 -12.03
C PRO A 668 -1.50 -7.10 -11.51
N LYS A 669 -1.18 -5.81 -11.53
CA LYS A 669 -2.15 -4.75 -11.18
C LYS A 669 -3.31 -4.68 -12.19
N GLN A 670 -3.02 -4.99 -13.45
CA GLN A 670 -3.98 -5.11 -14.55
C GLN A 670 -3.48 -6.16 -15.56
N MET A 671 -4.38 -6.74 -16.35
CA MET A 671 -4.00 -7.78 -17.32
C MET A 671 -3.11 -7.26 -18.45
N SER A 672 -3.27 -6.01 -18.86
CA SER A 672 -2.58 -5.46 -20.03
C SER A 672 -1.20 -4.87 -19.70
N ALA A 673 -0.24 -5.07 -20.60
CA ALA A 673 1.05 -4.43 -20.59
C ALA A 673 1.04 -3.13 -21.41
N ALA A 674 1.68 -2.08 -20.90
CA ALA A 674 1.89 -0.82 -21.62
C ALA A 674 3.27 -0.81 -22.29
N TYR A 675 3.39 -0.13 -23.43
CA TYR A 675 4.67 0.05 -24.11
C TYR A 675 5.39 1.30 -23.61
N TYR A 676 6.64 1.12 -23.17
CA TYR A 676 7.50 2.18 -22.70
C TYR A 676 8.76 2.25 -23.55
N LYS A 677 9.10 3.46 -24.00
CA LYS A 677 10.31 3.71 -24.80
C LYS A 677 11.52 3.88 -23.90
N TYR A 678 12.67 3.40 -24.33
CA TYR A 678 13.94 3.75 -23.70
C TYR A 678 14.22 5.25 -23.83
N SER A 679 14.67 5.86 -22.74
CA SER A 679 15.28 7.19 -22.80
C SER A 679 16.66 7.11 -23.47
N ASP A 680 17.17 8.24 -23.97
CA ASP A 680 18.49 8.33 -24.58
C ASP A 680 19.65 8.00 -23.60
N GLY A 681 19.38 8.01 -22.29
CA GLY A 681 20.39 7.84 -21.23
C GLY A 681 20.36 6.49 -20.52
N ILE A 682 19.56 5.52 -20.98
CA ILE A 682 19.40 4.26 -20.25
C ILE A 682 20.68 3.42 -20.26
N ASN A 683 21.12 2.97 -19.09
CA ASN A 683 22.34 2.17 -18.96
C ASN A 683 22.05 0.70 -18.66
N LYS A 684 21.86 -0.10 -19.73
CA LYS A 684 21.60 -1.55 -19.62
C LYS A 684 22.81 -2.36 -19.12
N LYS A 685 24.02 -1.77 -19.04
CA LYS A 685 25.21 -2.47 -18.52
C LYS A 685 25.12 -2.75 -17.02
N LEU A 686 24.28 -1.99 -16.31
CA LEU A 686 23.98 -2.17 -14.89
C LEU A 686 23.15 -3.43 -14.61
N LEU A 687 22.60 -4.06 -15.65
CA LEU A 687 21.77 -5.25 -15.55
C LEU A 687 22.63 -6.52 -15.69
N LEU A 688 22.64 -7.35 -14.66
CA LEU A 688 23.23 -8.68 -14.64
C LEU A 688 22.66 -9.55 -15.76
N ASN A 689 21.34 -9.55 -15.92
CA ASN A 689 20.66 -10.35 -16.96
C ASN A 689 20.18 -9.50 -18.14
N GLY A 690 20.80 -8.34 -18.38
CA GLY A 690 20.37 -7.39 -19.42
C GLY A 690 20.24 -7.95 -20.85
N GLN A 691 20.95 -9.03 -21.21
CA GLN A 691 20.80 -9.72 -22.50
C GLN A 691 19.38 -10.24 -22.74
N ARG A 692 18.60 -10.52 -21.67
CA ARG A 692 17.19 -10.93 -21.80
C ARG A 692 16.36 -9.83 -22.45
N LEU A 693 16.70 -8.56 -22.25
CA LEU A 693 16.01 -7.41 -22.87
C LEU A 693 16.37 -7.23 -24.35
N GLU A 694 17.30 -8.01 -24.90
CA GLU A 694 17.60 -8.08 -26.33
C GLU A 694 16.77 -9.16 -27.03
N MET A 695 16.12 -10.04 -26.25
CA MET A 695 15.19 -11.05 -26.74
C MET A 695 13.81 -10.47 -26.94
N GLU A 696 13.04 -11.01 -27.88
CA GLU A 696 11.64 -10.62 -28.08
C GLU A 696 10.79 -10.93 -26.84
N TYR A 697 11.11 -12.01 -26.10
CA TYR A 697 10.41 -12.42 -24.88
C TYR A 697 11.38 -12.50 -23.67
N PRO A 698 11.60 -11.39 -22.96
CA PRO A 698 12.63 -11.31 -21.92
C PRO A 698 12.38 -12.19 -20.69
N ARG A 699 11.10 -12.36 -20.29
CA ARG A 699 10.71 -13.09 -19.06
C ARG A 699 11.46 -12.54 -17.84
N TYR A 700 11.16 -11.28 -17.54
CA TYR A 700 12.02 -10.43 -16.75
C TYR A 700 11.19 -9.62 -15.76
N MET A 701 11.42 -9.82 -14.47
CA MET A 701 10.88 -8.97 -13.42
C MET A 701 11.89 -7.86 -13.10
N CYS A 702 11.42 -6.62 -13.12
CA CYS A 702 12.25 -5.46 -12.82
C CYS A 702 11.46 -4.37 -12.11
N ARG A 703 12.16 -3.43 -11.48
CA ARG A 703 11.62 -2.11 -11.13
C ARG A 703 11.93 -1.15 -12.27
N LEU A 704 10.90 -0.48 -12.77
CA LEU A 704 11.02 0.54 -13.80
C LEU A 704 10.87 1.92 -13.18
N SER A 705 11.69 2.87 -13.62
CA SER A 705 11.53 4.29 -13.30
C SER A 705 11.20 5.06 -14.57
N ILE A 706 9.97 5.56 -14.65
CA ILE A 706 9.42 6.25 -15.83
C ILE A 706 9.45 7.77 -15.61
N GLY A 707 10.08 8.48 -16.54
CA GLY A 707 10.16 9.93 -16.55
C GLY A 707 8.82 10.61 -16.84
N LEU A 708 8.76 11.92 -16.58
CA LEU A 708 7.58 12.75 -16.89
C LEU A 708 7.23 12.79 -18.38
N ASP A 709 8.15 12.41 -19.26
CA ASP A 709 7.93 12.28 -20.70
C ASP A 709 7.41 10.90 -21.13
N GLY A 710 7.19 9.99 -20.17
CA GLY A 710 6.73 8.62 -20.39
C GLY A 710 7.81 7.64 -20.87
N SER A 711 9.09 8.05 -20.88
CA SER A 711 10.21 7.18 -21.23
C SER A 711 10.86 6.54 -20.00
N ILE A 712 11.53 5.40 -20.21
CA ILE A 712 12.23 4.65 -19.16
C ILE A 712 13.55 5.35 -18.85
N ASN A 713 13.67 5.89 -17.65
CA ASN A 713 14.90 6.49 -17.14
C ASN A 713 15.84 5.44 -16.55
N ASP A 714 15.29 4.42 -15.88
CA ASP A 714 16.08 3.38 -15.23
C ASP A 714 15.34 2.05 -15.20
N ILE A 715 16.13 0.97 -15.18
CA ILE A 715 15.68 -0.41 -15.00
C ILE A 715 16.55 -1.02 -13.92
N GLU A 716 15.92 -1.62 -12.92
CA GLU A 716 16.59 -2.34 -11.85
C GLU A 716 16.05 -3.78 -11.82
N GLU A 717 16.94 -4.77 -11.80
CA GLU A 717 16.54 -6.17 -11.58
C GLU A 717 16.03 -6.33 -10.16
N VAL A 718 14.95 -7.07 -10.00
CA VAL A 718 14.51 -7.51 -8.66
C VAL A 718 15.34 -8.72 -8.28
N ASP A 719 15.95 -8.68 -7.10
CA ASP A 719 16.77 -9.79 -6.60
C ASP A 719 15.92 -11.05 -6.45
N SER A 720 16.47 -12.19 -6.85
CA SER A 720 15.81 -13.49 -6.74
C SER A 720 16.35 -14.23 -5.52
N ALA A 721 15.48 -14.88 -4.76
CA ALA A 721 15.86 -15.76 -3.66
C ALA A 721 15.93 -17.23 -4.15
N PHE A 722 14.90 -18.01 -3.89
CA PHE A 722 14.79 -19.42 -4.29
C PHE A 722 13.35 -19.77 -4.67
N TYR A 723 13.17 -20.83 -5.45
CA TYR A 723 11.85 -21.39 -5.80
C TYR A 723 10.84 -20.33 -6.33
N GLY A 724 11.31 -19.43 -7.19
CA GLY A 724 10.49 -18.37 -7.82
C GLY A 724 10.03 -17.27 -6.86
N ILE A 725 10.69 -17.11 -5.71
CA ILE A 725 10.51 -16.02 -4.75
C ILE A 725 11.54 -14.92 -5.03
N TYR A 726 11.12 -13.67 -4.88
CA TYR A 726 11.97 -12.49 -4.98
C TYR A 726 12.38 -12.00 -3.59
N ASP A 727 13.55 -11.37 -3.51
CA ASP A 727 14.11 -10.74 -2.33
C ASP A 727 13.99 -9.23 -2.46
N LEU A 728 13.20 -8.59 -1.59
CA LEU A 728 13.02 -7.13 -1.60
C LEU A 728 13.88 -6.41 -0.57
N GLY A 729 14.70 -7.12 0.20
CA GLY A 729 15.57 -6.55 1.22
C GLY A 729 15.72 -7.44 2.45
N ASP A 730 16.86 -7.32 3.11
CA ASP A 730 17.17 -8.08 4.32
C ASP A 730 16.34 -7.64 5.53
N LEU A 731 16.03 -8.58 6.41
CA LEU A 731 15.46 -8.34 7.73
C LEU A 731 16.56 -8.40 8.80
N ASP A 732 16.33 -7.71 9.92
CA ASP A 732 17.26 -7.73 11.05
C ASP A 732 17.40 -9.15 11.64
N PRO A 733 18.63 -9.66 11.82
CA PRO A 733 18.84 -11.00 12.37
C PRO A 733 18.67 -11.04 13.89
N GLU A 734 18.23 -12.18 14.41
CA GLU A 734 18.25 -12.50 15.84
C GLU A 734 19.66 -12.95 16.26
N ILE A 735 20.40 -12.06 16.93
CA ILE A 735 21.78 -12.30 17.36
C ILE A 735 21.90 -12.34 18.89
N SER A 736 22.65 -13.32 19.40
CA SER A 736 23.09 -13.33 20.81
C SER A 736 24.36 -14.14 21.00
N TYR A 737 25.10 -13.94 22.10
CA TYR A 737 26.30 -14.73 22.40
C TYR A 737 26.46 -15.07 23.88
N ASP A 738 27.13 -16.19 24.16
CA ASP A 738 27.54 -16.63 25.51
C ASP A 738 28.91 -17.32 25.46
N GLY A 739 29.92 -16.71 26.09
CA GLY A 739 31.30 -17.18 26.02
C GLY A 739 31.86 -17.09 24.60
N LEU A 740 32.15 -18.23 23.97
CA LEU A 740 32.59 -18.34 22.56
C LEU A 740 31.49 -18.89 21.64
N LYS A 741 30.24 -18.91 22.11
CA LYS A 741 29.10 -19.34 21.32
C LYS A 741 28.39 -18.13 20.75
N PHE A 742 28.36 -18.05 19.42
CA PHE A 742 27.61 -17.06 18.66
C PHE A 742 26.29 -17.70 18.20
N ASN A 743 25.15 -17.05 18.44
CA ASN A 743 23.85 -17.48 17.97
C ASN A 743 23.35 -16.51 16.92
N TYR A 744 22.92 -17.05 15.79
CA TYR A 744 22.37 -16.32 14.65
C TYR A 744 21.13 -17.06 14.16
N ASN A 745 19.97 -16.39 14.17
CA ASN A 745 18.67 -16.93 13.75
C ASN A 745 18.40 -18.35 14.28
N GLY A 746 18.51 -18.49 15.60
CA GLY A 746 18.26 -19.76 16.30
C GLY A 746 19.36 -20.83 16.17
N THR A 747 20.40 -20.61 15.38
CA THR A 747 21.52 -21.54 15.21
C THR A 747 22.76 -21.10 15.99
N THR A 748 23.35 -22.02 16.75
CA THR A 748 24.56 -21.77 17.55
C THR A 748 25.83 -22.22 16.83
N PHE A 749 26.77 -21.30 16.66
CA PHE A 749 28.12 -21.52 16.17
C PHE A 749 29.12 -21.48 17.34
N ASP A 750 29.94 -22.52 17.46
CA ASP A 750 30.98 -22.62 18.49
C ASP A 750 32.34 -22.19 17.93
N LEU A 751 32.90 -21.12 18.50
CA LEU A 751 34.22 -20.60 18.12
C LEU A 751 35.37 -21.24 18.92
N GLU A 752 35.08 -22.18 19.84
CA GLU A 752 36.11 -22.88 20.60
C GLU A 752 37.08 -23.65 19.66
N GLY A 753 38.37 -23.34 19.75
CA GLY A 753 39.41 -23.99 18.96
C GLY A 753 39.58 -23.44 17.53
N LYS A 754 38.79 -22.46 17.09
CA LYS A 754 39.00 -21.74 15.81
C LYS A 754 40.14 -20.71 15.86
N GLY A 755 40.60 -20.30 17.04
CA GLY A 755 41.71 -19.36 17.19
C GLY A 755 42.09 -19.12 18.65
N ALA A 756 42.75 -17.99 18.93
CA ALA A 756 43.25 -17.64 20.27
C ALA A 756 42.23 -16.89 21.15
N GLY A 757 41.03 -16.61 20.62
CA GLY A 757 39.96 -15.92 21.35
C GLY A 757 39.48 -16.72 22.55
N ASN A 758 39.18 -16.04 23.66
CA ASN A 758 38.73 -16.68 24.90
C ASN A 758 37.32 -16.24 25.37
N ALA A 759 36.79 -15.14 24.84
CA ALA A 759 35.41 -14.71 25.04
C ALA A 759 35.00 -13.73 23.94
N ILE A 760 33.74 -13.79 23.49
CA ILE A 760 33.13 -12.77 22.63
C ILE A 760 32.91 -11.51 23.47
N LEU A 761 33.35 -10.37 22.95
CA LEU A 761 33.19 -9.05 23.55
C LEU A 761 31.96 -8.33 23.03
N ASP A 762 31.77 -8.37 21.70
CA ASP A 762 30.66 -7.74 21.03
C ASP A 762 30.44 -8.34 19.63
N VAL A 763 29.30 -7.99 19.03
CA VAL A 763 28.99 -8.28 17.62
C VAL A 763 28.55 -6.99 16.95
N TYR A 764 29.17 -6.69 15.81
CA TYR A 764 28.85 -5.50 15.02
C TYR A 764 28.30 -5.91 13.66
N HIS A 765 27.42 -5.09 13.11
CA HIS A 765 26.76 -5.33 11.83
C HIS A 765 27.39 -4.50 10.72
N ALA A 766 27.55 -5.11 9.54
CA ALA A 766 27.81 -4.40 8.29
C ALA A 766 27.10 -5.11 7.12
N TYR A 767 26.96 -4.46 5.97
CA TYR A 767 26.27 -5.05 4.81
C TYR A 767 26.80 -6.45 4.48
N GLY A 768 25.94 -7.45 4.64
CA GLY A 768 26.26 -8.85 4.36
C GLY A 768 27.05 -9.60 5.42
N LYS A 769 27.51 -8.95 6.51
CA LYS A 769 28.50 -9.51 7.43
C LYS A 769 28.16 -9.20 8.90
N GLU A 770 28.33 -10.20 9.76
CA GLU A 770 28.34 -10.04 11.22
C GLU A 770 29.78 -10.18 11.74
N ILE A 771 30.26 -9.15 12.43
CA ILE A 771 31.64 -9.04 12.91
C ILE A 771 31.66 -9.39 14.39
N VAL A 772 32.13 -10.60 14.72
CA VAL A 772 32.21 -11.11 16.09
C VAL A 772 33.59 -10.81 16.68
N GLU A 773 33.65 -9.83 17.59
CA GLU A 773 34.89 -9.47 18.29
C GLU A 773 35.15 -10.42 19.46
N CYS A 774 36.32 -11.04 19.48
CA CYS A 774 36.77 -11.93 20.54
C CYS A 774 38.01 -11.39 21.25
N HIS A 775 37.95 -11.35 22.58
CA HIS A 775 39.08 -11.00 23.42
C HIS A 775 40.20 -12.06 23.35
N VAL A 776 41.43 -11.64 23.07
CA VAL A 776 42.65 -12.45 23.27
C VAL A 776 43.42 -11.95 24.48
N ASN A 777 43.81 -10.67 24.48
CA ASN A 777 44.49 -9.98 25.58
C ASN A 777 44.23 -8.45 25.47
N PRO A 778 44.66 -7.62 26.43
CA PRO A 778 44.36 -6.18 26.42
C PRO A 778 44.84 -5.39 25.19
N HIS A 779 45.72 -5.97 24.38
CA HIS A 779 46.36 -5.33 23.21
C HIS A 779 46.01 -6.03 21.90
N THR A 780 45.08 -7.00 21.93
CA THR A 780 44.78 -7.85 20.76
C THR A 780 43.37 -8.44 20.89
N SER A 781 42.55 -8.16 19.88
CA SER A 781 41.28 -8.83 19.62
C SER A 781 41.41 -9.72 18.37
N LEU A 782 40.51 -10.68 18.24
CA LEU A 782 40.28 -11.41 16.99
C LEU A 782 38.87 -11.08 16.50
N TYR A 783 38.74 -10.67 15.26
CA TYR A 783 37.45 -10.43 14.64
C TYR A 783 37.11 -11.59 13.70
N TYR A 784 36.12 -12.39 14.09
CA TYR A 784 35.56 -13.44 13.25
C TYR A 784 34.45 -12.85 12.39
N ILE A 785 34.55 -13.01 11.08
CA ILE A 785 33.55 -12.50 10.14
C ILE A 785 32.60 -13.64 9.79
N PHE A 786 31.34 -13.49 10.16
CA PHE A 786 30.26 -14.37 9.72
C PHE A 786 29.62 -13.76 8.48
N ASP A 787 29.65 -14.49 7.38
CA ASP A 787 29.04 -14.05 6.13
C ASP A 787 27.60 -14.55 6.06
N LYS A 788 26.64 -13.62 6.07
CA LYS A 788 25.22 -13.97 6.09
C LYS A 788 24.73 -14.53 4.75
N PHE A 789 25.40 -14.20 3.64
CA PHE A 789 25.08 -14.76 2.33
C PHE A 789 25.56 -16.21 2.19
N ARG A 790 26.55 -16.61 3.00
CA ARG A 790 27.05 -17.99 3.04
C ARG A 790 26.51 -18.80 4.22
N GLY A 791 26.02 -18.12 5.27
CA GLY A 791 25.60 -18.75 6.53
C GLY A 791 26.76 -19.36 7.32
N GLU A 792 27.98 -18.88 7.11
CA GLU A 792 29.17 -19.45 7.73
C GLU A 792 30.24 -18.40 8.06
N PHE A 793 31.17 -18.79 8.94
CA PHE A 793 32.33 -17.96 9.25
C PHE A 793 33.41 -18.09 8.18
N CYS A 794 33.95 -16.95 7.76
CA CYS A 794 35.18 -16.89 6.98
C CYS A 794 36.32 -17.66 7.68
N GLU A 795 37.17 -18.33 6.90
CA GLU A 795 38.22 -19.21 7.45
C GLU A 795 39.26 -18.46 8.30
N GLU A 796 39.63 -17.24 7.88
CA GLU A 796 40.69 -16.45 8.49
C GLU A 796 40.12 -15.23 9.24
N PRO A 797 40.30 -15.13 10.58
CA PRO A 797 39.90 -13.95 11.34
C PRO A 797 40.90 -12.80 11.18
N ILE A 798 40.47 -11.57 11.44
CA ILE A 798 41.35 -10.40 11.51
C ILE A 798 41.99 -10.33 12.91
N ASP A 799 43.32 -10.23 12.96
CA ASP A 799 44.12 -10.07 14.19
C ASP A 799 44.53 -8.60 14.39
N GLY A 800 43.90 -7.92 15.34
CA GLY A 800 44.11 -6.49 15.61
C GLY A 800 43.22 -5.91 16.70
N THR A 801 43.13 -4.59 16.77
CA THR A 801 42.25 -3.82 17.67
C THR A 801 41.60 -2.66 16.92
N ASN A 802 40.54 -2.06 17.48
CA ASN A 802 39.89 -0.86 16.95
C ASN A 802 39.45 -0.99 15.48
N LEU A 803 38.85 -2.13 15.09
CA LEU A 803 38.30 -2.31 13.74
C LEU A 803 37.12 -1.35 13.54
N THR A 804 37.16 -0.57 12.46
CA THR A 804 36.10 0.39 12.11
C THR A 804 35.96 0.48 10.59
N TRP A 805 34.77 0.83 10.10
CA TRP A 805 34.45 1.08 8.69
C TRP A 805 33.57 2.34 8.56
N LEU A 806 33.30 2.75 7.34
CA LEU A 806 32.42 3.85 6.97
C LEU A 806 31.02 3.34 6.67
N ASP A 807 30.02 4.01 7.24
CA ASP A 807 28.61 3.72 7.06
C ASP A 807 28.32 2.23 7.25
N ASP A 808 27.64 1.59 6.30
CA ASP A 808 27.37 0.14 6.29
C ASP A 808 28.32 -0.63 5.34
N ASP A 809 29.39 0.01 4.87
CA ASP A 809 30.29 -0.55 3.87
C ASP A 809 31.54 -1.15 4.54
N PHE A 810 31.47 -2.44 4.88
CA PHE A 810 32.60 -3.17 5.46
C PHE A 810 33.85 -3.19 4.58
N THR A 811 33.70 -2.94 3.28
CA THR A 811 34.82 -2.88 2.35
C THR A 811 35.77 -1.69 2.63
N THR A 812 35.29 -0.72 3.40
CA THR A 812 36.06 0.43 3.87
C THR A 812 36.83 0.19 5.16
N ALA A 813 36.76 -1.02 5.73
CA ALA A 813 37.30 -1.26 7.05
C ALA A 813 38.81 -0.99 7.16
N ILE A 814 39.21 -0.55 8.34
CA ILE A 814 40.58 -0.43 8.84
C ILE A 814 40.64 -0.96 10.25
N TYR A 815 41.81 -1.45 10.64
CA TYR A 815 42.07 -1.84 12.02
C TYR A 815 43.48 -1.44 12.44
N ALA A 816 43.67 -1.35 13.75
CA ALA A 816 44.97 -1.15 14.34
C ALA A 816 45.68 -2.49 14.56
N GLN A 817 46.95 -2.56 14.19
CA GLN A 817 47.86 -3.62 14.61
C GLN A 817 49.04 -2.98 15.32
N LYS A 818 48.94 -2.87 16.65
CA LYS A 818 49.87 -2.11 17.51
C LYS A 818 49.92 -0.63 17.10
N ASN A 819 51.03 -0.15 16.56
CA ASN A 819 51.22 1.24 16.15
C ASN A 819 50.98 1.46 14.65
N GLU A 820 50.48 0.44 13.95
CA GLU A 820 50.20 0.47 12.51
C GLU A 820 48.68 0.44 12.26
N VAL A 821 48.21 1.18 11.26
CA VAL A 821 46.87 1.06 10.69
C VAL A 821 46.96 0.18 9.45
N ARG A 822 46.07 -0.81 9.37
CA ARG A 822 45.96 -1.74 8.23
C ARG A 822 44.57 -1.71 7.63
N ASP A 823 44.48 -2.00 6.35
CA ASP A 823 43.20 -2.18 5.67
C ASP A 823 42.68 -3.61 5.79
N LEU A 824 41.53 -3.86 5.17
CA LEU A 824 40.83 -5.14 5.13
C LEU A 824 41.65 -6.28 4.49
N CYS A 825 42.59 -5.98 3.57
CA CYS A 825 43.51 -6.94 2.97
C CYS A 825 44.75 -7.20 3.86
N GLY A 826 44.89 -6.44 4.95
CA GLY A 826 46.04 -6.49 5.84
C GLY A 826 47.22 -5.64 5.37
N ASP A 827 47.03 -4.79 4.37
CA ASP A 827 48.08 -3.91 3.86
C ASP A 827 48.33 -2.75 4.81
N PHE A 828 49.60 -2.32 4.84
CA PHE A 828 50.02 -1.20 5.66
C PHE A 828 49.49 0.13 5.09
N MET A 829 48.77 0.89 5.92
CA MET A 829 48.25 2.21 5.53
C MET A 829 49.02 3.35 6.17
N PHE A 830 49.27 3.27 7.48
CA PHE A 830 49.84 4.35 8.27
C PHE A 830 50.49 3.82 9.55
N ALA A 831 51.41 4.58 10.15
CA ALA A 831 51.94 4.29 11.48
C ALA A 831 52.14 5.57 12.28
N VAL A 832 51.85 5.48 13.57
CA VAL A 832 52.12 6.54 14.55
C VAL A 832 53.49 6.33 15.21
N ASP A 833 54.14 7.42 15.64
CA ASP A 833 55.38 7.39 16.45
C ASP A 833 55.04 7.18 17.93
N GLY A 834 54.31 6.11 18.22
CA GLY A 834 53.79 5.74 19.53
C GLY A 834 53.97 4.25 19.84
N GLU A 835 53.53 3.83 21.04
CA GLU A 835 53.60 2.42 21.44
C GLU A 835 52.46 1.60 20.82
N GLU A 836 51.22 2.12 20.87
CA GLU A 836 50.01 1.40 20.46
C GLU A 836 48.85 2.36 20.16
N ILE A 837 48.10 2.10 19.10
CA ILE A 837 46.87 2.82 18.76
C ILE A 837 45.74 2.33 19.67
N SER A 838 45.13 3.27 20.36
CA SER A 838 44.04 3.03 21.30
C SER A 838 42.64 3.21 20.68
N ASP A 839 42.54 3.94 19.57
CA ASP A 839 41.27 4.23 18.90
C ASP A 839 41.48 4.70 17.44
N LEU A 840 40.50 4.40 16.58
CA LEU A 840 40.46 4.82 15.17
C LEU A 840 39.08 5.42 14.85
N GLU A 841 39.06 6.62 14.26
CA GLU A 841 37.82 7.30 13.88
C GLU A 841 37.94 7.90 12.47
N PHE A 842 36.97 7.59 11.61
CA PHE A 842 36.82 8.27 10.33
C PHE A 842 36.30 9.70 10.51
N THR A 843 36.89 10.65 9.78
CA THR A 843 36.51 12.06 9.80
C THR A 843 36.43 12.62 8.39
N ASP A 844 35.78 13.78 8.22
CA ASP A 844 35.62 14.46 6.92
C ASP A 844 34.96 13.56 5.85
N GLY A 845 33.92 12.82 6.24
CA GLY A 845 33.20 11.88 5.37
C GLY A 845 34.08 10.75 4.85
N GLY A 846 35.02 10.27 5.68
CA GLY A 846 35.90 9.14 5.36
C GLY A 846 37.20 9.50 4.63
N LYS A 847 37.44 10.78 4.34
CA LYS A 847 38.68 11.23 3.70
C LYS A 847 39.89 11.20 4.63
N LYS A 848 39.66 11.20 5.94
CA LYS A 848 40.73 11.23 6.94
C LYS A 848 40.43 10.27 8.08
N VAL A 849 41.49 9.78 8.71
CA VAL A 849 41.38 8.95 9.91
C VAL A 849 42.15 9.60 11.04
N LYS A 850 41.47 9.79 12.16
CA LYS A 850 42.07 10.22 13.43
C LYS A 850 42.49 8.97 14.20
N CYS A 851 43.76 8.91 14.56
CA CYS A 851 44.35 7.87 15.39
C CYS A 851 44.63 8.44 16.77
N SER A 852 44.05 7.84 17.82
CA SER A 852 44.47 8.10 19.20
C SER A 852 45.46 7.02 19.61
N TYR A 853 46.59 7.37 20.21
CA TYR A 853 47.63 6.40 20.54
C TYR A 853 48.39 6.73 21.82
N TYR A 854 48.90 5.68 22.46
CA TYR A 854 49.64 5.79 23.72
C TYR A 854 51.11 6.17 23.49
N VAL A 855 51.58 7.11 24.31
CA VAL A 855 52.98 7.48 24.46
C VAL A 855 53.42 7.31 25.92
N ASN A 856 54.68 6.89 26.13
CA ASN A 856 55.31 6.70 27.44
C ASN A 856 54.64 5.65 28.37
N GLY A 857 54.48 4.39 27.94
CA GLY A 857 54.00 3.32 28.82
C GLY A 857 52.54 3.46 29.26
N TYR A 858 51.65 3.79 28.31
CA TYR A 858 50.19 3.85 28.47
C TYR A 858 49.63 4.95 29.37
N SER A 859 50.43 5.97 29.73
CA SER A 859 49.97 7.06 30.62
C SER A 859 49.47 8.32 29.92
N ASP A 860 49.97 8.60 28.71
CA ASP A 860 49.62 9.76 27.91
C ASP A 860 49.02 9.29 26.56
N VAL A 861 47.97 9.97 26.07
CA VAL A 861 47.35 9.72 24.75
C VAL A 861 47.59 10.94 23.87
N GLU A 862 48.14 10.72 22.68
CA GLU A 862 48.26 11.72 21.62
C GLU A 862 47.33 11.37 20.45
N GLU A 863 47.01 12.36 19.63
CA GLU A 863 46.17 12.21 18.45
C GLU A 863 46.94 12.66 17.20
N GLU A 864 46.85 11.87 16.13
CA GLU A 864 47.34 12.23 14.81
C GLU A 864 46.30 11.91 13.76
N THR A 865 46.19 12.75 12.74
CA THR A 865 45.27 12.55 11.62
C THR A 865 46.06 12.37 10.34
N PHE A 866 45.76 11.30 9.61
CA PHE A 866 46.31 11.08 8.27
C PHE A 866 45.21 11.10 7.22
N GLU A 867 45.57 11.49 6.00
CA GLU A 867 44.68 11.43 4.84
C GLU A 867 44.55 9.97 4.41
N MET A 868 43.32 9.51 4.20
CA MET A 868 43.10 8.18 3.67
C MET A 868 43.67 8.11 2.25
N PRO A 869 44.58 7.15 1.97
CA PRO A 869 45.03 6.91 0.62
C PRO A 869 43.85 6.58 -0.30
N GLU A 870 43.97 6.92 -1.59
CA GLU A 870 42.97 6.59 -2.59
C GLU A 870 42.80 5.06 -2.68
N ARG A 871 41.66 4.56 -2.20
CA ARG A 871 41.31 3.15 -2.28
C ARG A 871 40.77 2.83 -3.67
N ARG A 872 41.57 2.15 -4.48
CA ARG A 872 41.13 1.69 -5.81
C ARG A 872 40.49 0.30 -5.81
N ASP A 873 40.53 -0.37 -4.67
CA ASP A 873 40.03 -1.74 -4.52
C ASP A 873 38.54 -1.83 -4.16
N ALA A 874 37.84 -0.69 -4.08
CA ALA A 874 36.39 -0.65 -3.88
C ALA A 874 35.64 -1.46 -4.95
N ALA A 875 36.10 -1.42 -6.21
CA ALA A 875 35.53 -2.21 -7.30
C ALA A 875 35.71 -3.73 -7.07
N MET A 876 36.90 -4.16 -6.62
CA MET A 876 37.14 -5.56 -6.26
C MET A 876 36.24 -5.99 -5.10
N ASN A 877 36.09 -5.15 -4.09
CA ASN A 877 35.30 -5.47 -2.92
C ASN A 877 33.80 -5.54 -3.24
N ALA A 878 33.27 -4.61 -4.04
CA ALA A 878 31.91 -4.66 -4.54
C ALA A 878 31.67 -5.91 -5.40
N TYR A 879 32.65 -6.31 -6.22
CA TYR A 879 32.59 -7.57 -6.97
C TYR A 879 32.56 -8.80 -6.04
N CYS A 880 33.38 -8.81 -4.99
CA CYS A 880 33.37 -9.88 -3.99
C CYS A 880 32.02 -9.98 -3.28
N ASN A 881 31.41 -8.86 -2.89
CA ASN A 881 30.07 -8.85 -2.30
C ASN A 881 29.01 -9.42 -3.25
N TYR A 882 29.06 -9.06 -4.55
CA TYR A 882 28.19 -9.65 -5.56
C TYR A 882 28.39 -11.16 -5.69
N VAL A 883 29.63 -11.64 -5.63
CA VAL A 883 29.93 -13.09 -5.73
C VAL A 883 29.44 -13.83 -4.49
N ASP A 884 29.54 -13.23 -3.30
CA ASP A 884 29.00 -13.79 -2.05
C ASP A 884 27.46 -13.87 -2.11
N SER A 885 26.78 -12.78 -2.51
CA SER A 885 25.33 -12.67 -2.44
C SER A 885 24.59 -13.28 -3.63
N GLY A 886 25.20 -13.23 -4.82
CA GLY A 886 24.56 -13.56 -6.10
C GLY A 886 23.46 -12.57 -6.53
N ARG A 887 23.25 -11.48 -5.79
CA ARG A 887 22.18 -10.50 -6.02
C ARG A 887 22.47 -9.59 -7.21
N ALA A 888 21.45 -9.29 -8.00
CA ALA A 888 21.55 -8.35 -9.11
C ALA A 888 21.75 -6.91 -8.61
N GLY A 889 21.20 -6.55 -7.44
CA GLY A 889 21.45 -5.28 -6.78
C GLY A 889 22.94 -5.06 -6.45
N ASP A 890 23.65 -6.09 -6.01
CA ASP A 890 25.09 -6.01 -5.72
C ASP A 890 25.95 -6.01 -6.99
N TYR A 891 25.52 -6.73 -8.03
CA TYR A 891 26.13 -6.60 -9.36
C TYR A 891 26.03 -5.16 -9.89
N ARG A 892 24.86 -4.52 -9.73
CA ARG A 892 24.66 -3.13 -10.11
C ARG A 892 25.63 -2.19 -9.38
N LYS A 893 25.76 -2.31 -8.06
CA LYS A 893 26.73 -1.54 -7.26
C LYS A 893 28.16 -1.74 -7.76
N PHE A 894 28.54 -2.97 -8.12
CA PHE A 894 29.84 -3.24 -8.75
C PHE A 894 29.99 -2.50 -10.08
N MET A 895 28.99 -2.57 -10.96
CA MET A 895 29.03 -1.96 -12.28
C MET A 895 29.08 -0.42 -12.25
N GLU A 896 28.64 0.23 -11.17
CA GLU A 896 28.77 1.68 -10.98
C GLU A 896 30.25 2.13 -10.88
N TYR A 897 31.17 1.24 -10.50
CA TYR A 897 32.62 1.53 -10.51
C TYR A 897 33.25 1.40 -11.90
N VAL A 898 32.57 0.76 -12.86
CA VAL A 898 33.17 0.33 -14.12
C VAL A 898 33.24 1.50 -15.12
N PRO A 899 34.43 1.89 -15.60
CA PRO A 899 34.57 2.89 -16.65
C PRO A 899 33.95 2.43 -17.98
N GLU A 900 33.39 3.35 -18.77
CA GLU A 900 32.73 3.03 -20.04
C GLU A 900 33.62 2.27 -21.05
N ASP A 901 34.95 2.51 -21.01
CA ASP A 901 35.93 1.95 -21.94
C ASP A 901 36.64 0.69 -21.41
N ALA A 902 36.27 0.20 -20.22
CA ALA A 902 36.87 -0.98 -19.61
C ALA A 902 36.49 -2.26 -20.38
N ALA A 903 37.50 -3.06 -20.73
CA ALA A 903 37.31 -4.37 -21.35
C ALA A 903 37.11 -5.47 -20.29
N PHE A 904 37.86 -5.41 -19.19
CA PHE A 904 37.75 -6.35 -18.07
C PHE A 904 38.34 -5.74 -16.79
N LEU A 905 37.97 -6.31 -15.64
CA LEU A 905 38.64 -6.01 -14.37
C LEU A 905 39.69 -7.09 -14.11
N ALA A 906 40.94 -6.66 -13.90
CA ALA A 906 42.03 -7.51 -13.46
C ALA A 906 42.20 -7.38 -11.95
N VAL A 907 42.30 -8.50 -11.25
CA VAL A 907 42.49 -8.57 -9.79
C VAL A 907 43.69 -9.43 -9.46
N THR A 908 44.54 -8.99 -8.55
CA THR A 908 45.66 -9.72 -7.96
C THR A 908 45.41 -9.87 -6.47
N ASP A 909 45.40 -11.11 -6.00
CA ASP A 909 45.15 -11.50 -4.62
C ASP A 909 43.81 -10.93 -4.10
N PRO A 910 42.66 -11.45 -4.60
CA PRO A 910 41.33 -11.03 -4.13
C PRO A 910 41.17 -11.27 -2.63
N GLN A 911 40.12 -10.69 -2.03
CA GLN A 911 39.85 -10.81 -0.60
C GLN A 911 39.97 -12.25 -0.10
N ILE A 912 40.71 -12.43 0.99
CA ILE A 912 41.13 -13.75 1.44
C ILE A 912 39.95 -14.68 1.77
N TRP A 913 38.83 -14.12 2.22
CA TRP A 913 37.63 -14.85 2.61
C TRP A 913 36.57 -15.04 1.51
N THR A 914 36.72 -14.40 0.35
CA THR A 914 35.89 -14.72 -0.85
C THR A 914 36.66 -15.60 -1.83
N ARG A 915 37.97 -15.78 -1.61
CA ARG A 915 38.87 -16.51 -2.50
C ARG A 915 38.44 -17.95 -2.79
N ASP A 916 37.79 -18.61 -1.83
CA ASP A 916 37.34 -19.99 -1.93
C ASP A 916 36.08 -20.16 -2.80
N LEU A 917 35.34 -19.07 -3.06
CA LEU A 917 34.22 -19.06 -4.01
C LEU A 917 34.70 -19.05 -5.47
N PHE A 918 35.91 -18.56 -5.72
CA PHE A 918 36.44 -18.48 -7.08
C PHE A 918 37.02 -19.82 -7.53
N PHE A 919 36.53 -20.30 -8.67
CA PHE A 919 37.07 -21.48 -9.31
C PHE A 919 38.50 -21.22 -9.81
N LEU A 920 39.47 -21.99 -9.31
CA LEU A 920 40.85 -21.94 -9.79
C LEU A 920 40.95 -22.67 -11.14
N SER A 921 40.94 -21.92 -12.23
CA SER A 921 41.02 -22.43 -13.61
C SER A 921 42.33 -23.17 -13.88
N ASP A 922 43.48 -22.61 -13.46
CA ASP A 922 44.78 -23.27 -13.63
C ASP A 922 45.84 -22.79 -12.61
N MET A 923 46.85 -23.63 -12.39
CA MET A 923 48.06 -23.32 -11.62
C MET A 923 49.27 -23.31 -12.55
N LEU A 924 49.62 -22.12 -13.06
CA LEU A 924 50.65 -21.95 -14.09
C LEU A 924 52.08 -22.19 -13.58
N GLU A 925 52.31 -21.99 -12.27
CA GLU A 925 53.57 -22.32 -11.61
C GLU A 925 53.30 -22.92 -10.21
N PRO A 926 53.89 -24.08 -9.86
CA PRO A 926 53.69 -24.70 -8.53
C PRO A 926 54.17 -23.85 -7.35
N THR A 927 55.06 -22.90 -7.60
CA THR A 927 55.64 -22.00 -6.59
C THR A 927 55.05 -20.59 -6.63
N ALA A 928 54.12 -20.31 -7.54
CA ALA A 928 53.44 -19.03 -7.55
C ALA A 928 52.67 -18.85 -6.24
N VAL A 929 52.70 -17.63 -5.71
CA VAL A 929 52.00 -17.27 -4.48
C VAL A 929 50.79 -16.40 -4.74
N ASN A 930 50.73 -15.71 -5.89
CA ASN A 930 49.64 -14.80 -6.22
C ASN A 930 48.47 -15.52 -6.92
N TYR A 931 47.27 -15.05 -6.61
CA TYR A 931 46.04 -15.36 -7.31
C TYR A 931 45.73 -14.22 -8.27
N VAL A 932 45.56 -14.51 -9.56
CA VAL A 932 45.25 -13.51 -10.58
C VAL A 932 43.88 -13.85 -11.16
N MET A 933 42.91 -12.97 -10.95
CA MET A 933 41.54 -13.12 -11.41
C MET A 933 41.22 -12.13 -12.52
N VAL A 934 40.50 -12.61 -13.53
CA VAL A 934 40.00 -11.82 -14.65
C VAL A 934 38.49 -11.87 -14.59
N VAL A 935 37.85 -10.71 -14.42
CA VAL A 935 36.38 -10.57 -14.38
C VAL A 935 35.90 -10.01 -15.71
N ALA A 936 34.98 -10.72 -16.35
CA ALA A 936 34.36 -10.28 -17.59
C ALA A 936 33.34 -9.17 -17.32
N LEU A 937 33.40 -8.10 -18.11
CA LEU A 937 32.46 -6.98 -18.06
C LEU A 937 31.46 -7.01 -19.24
N HIS A 938 31.65 -7.96 -20.15
CA HIS A 938 30.90 -8.12 -21.39
C HIS A 938 30.54 -9.59 -21.58
N ASP A 939 29.37 -9.86 -22.14
CA ASP A 939 28.93 -11.22 -22.46
C ASP A 939 29.80 -11.83 -23.57
N ASN A 940 29.94 -13.16 -23.57
CA ASN A 940 30.78 -13.90 -24.53
C ASN A 940 32.27 -13.45 -24.59
N SER A 941 32.83 -12.98 -23.48
CA SER A 941 34.25 -12.61 -23.39
C SER A 941 35.15 -13.85 -23.49
N VAL A 942 36.19 -13.78 -24.32
CA VAL A 942 37.18 -14.86 -24.49
C VAL A 942 38.47 -14.51 -23.77
N VAL A 943 38.90 -15.34 -22.82
CA VAL A 943 40.09 -15.11 -21.99
C VAL A 943 41.18 -16.13 -22.33
N ASP A 944 42.36 -15.62 -22.70
CA ASP A 944 43.56 -16.41 -23.00
C ASP A 944 44.76 -15.92 -22.18
N VAL A 945 45.54 -16.85 -21.61
CA VAL A 945 46.80 -16.52 -20.90
C VAL A 945 48.01 -17.00 -21.70
N TYR A 946 48.95 -16.09 -21.96
CA TYR A 946 50.16 -16.33 -22.74
C TYR A 946 51.42 -16.31 -21.88
N LYS A 947 52.37 -17.20 -22.19
CA LYS A 947 53.75 -17.18 -21.68
C LYS A 947 54.73 -17.25 -22.86
N GLY A 948 55.55 -16.23 -23.05
CA GLY A 948 56.53 -16.21 -24.15
C GLY A 948 55.92 -16.23 -25.57
N GLY A 949 54.65 -15.80 -25.71
CA GLY A 949 53.93 -15.77 -26.99
C GLY A 949 53.14 -17.03 -27.34
N GLU A 950 53.16 -18.06 -26.49
CA GLU A 950 52.34 -19.27 -26.62
C GLU A 950 51.22 -19.26 -25.56
N THR A 951 50.00 -19.65 -25.94
CA THR A 951 48.89 -19.83 -24.99
C THR A 951 49.23 -20.98 -24.05
N CYS A 952 49.09 -20.76 -22.74
CA CYS A 952 49.48 -21.72 -21.71
C CYS A 952 48.32 -22.28 -20.89
N THR A 953 47.10 -21.75 -21.08
CA THR A 953 45.83 -22.25 -20.51
C THR A 953 44.91 -22.76 -21.61
N ALA A 954 43.83 -23.45 -21.24
CA ALA A 954 42.66 -23.55 -22.12
C ALA A 954 42.05 -22.14 -22.31
N THR A 955 41.42 -21.93 -23.47
CA THR A 955 40.64 -20.73 -23.74
C THR A 955 39.35 -20.80 -22.91
N GLU A 956 39.10 -19.77 -22.10
CA GLU A 956 37.91 -19.65 -21.28
C GLU A 956 36.90 -18.72 -21.96
N TYR A 957 35.61 -19.05 -21.83
CA TYR A 957 34.50 -18.24 -22.32
C TYR A 957 33.69 -17.79 -21.11
N LEU A 958 33.59 -16.48 -20.91
CA LEU A 958 32.98 -15.86 -19.74
C LEU A 958 31.90 -14.87 -20.16
N ASP A 959 30.72 -15.01 -19.57
CA ASP A 959 29.70 -13.95 -19.62
C ASP A 959 29.97 -12.88 -18.57
N LYS A 960 29.33 -11.71 -18.70
CA LYS A 960 29.60 -10.59 -17.79
C LYS A 960 29.32 -10.97 -16.33
N GLY A 961 30.11 -10.41 -15.42
CA GLY A 961 30.07 -10.75 -14.00
C GLY A 961 30.71 -12.11 -13.65
N LYS A 962 31.03 -12.98 -14.62
CA LYS A 962 31.80 -14.21 -14.37
C LYS A 962 33.30 -13.93 -14.37
N SER A 963 34.06 -14.81 -13.73
CA SER A 963 35.51 -14.68 -13.59
C SER A 963 36.25 -15.99 -13.80
N SER A 964 37.51 -15.88 -14.22
CA SER A 964 38.49 -16.97 -14.17
C SER A 964 39.66 -16.59 -13.27
N MET A 965 40.07 -17.50 -12.38
CA MET A 965 41.17 -17.28 -11.45
C MET A 965 42.34 -18.24 -11.74
N TYR A 966 43.56 -17.71 -11.72
CA TYR A 966 44.78 -18.44 -12.01
C TYR A 966 45.81 -18.24 -10.90
N LYS A 967 46.62 -19.25 -10.64
CA LYS A 967 47.77 -19.12 -9.75
C LYS A 967 49.05 -18.92 -10.55
N MET A 968 49.60 -17.71 -10.51
CA MET A 968 50.75 -17.32 -11.32
C MET A 968 51.61 -16.24 -10.64
N THR A 969 52.88 -16.11 -11.05
CA THR A 969 53.78 -15.09 -10.48
C THR A 969 53.48 -13.72 -11.08
N VAL A 970 53.13 -12.75 -10.23
CA VAL A 970 53.04 -11.32 -10.60
C VAL A 970 54.44 -10.70 -10.44
N SER A 971 54.91 -9.97 -11.44
CA SER A 971 56.28 -9.43 -11.48
C SER A 971 56.26 -7.91 -11.29
N GLU A 972 57.13 -7.41 -10.40
CA GLU A 972 57.35 -5.97 -10.18
C GLU A 972 57.94 -5.24 -11.41
N THR A 973 58.58 -5.95 -12.36
CA THR A 973 59.40 -5.30 -13.40
C THR A 973 59.14 -5.79 -14.82
N MET A 974 59.24 -7.09 -15.09
CA MET A 974 59.05 -7.66 -16.43
C MET A 974 57.95 -8.73 -16.40
N PRO A 975 56.85 -8.57 -17.14
CA PRO A 975 55.74 -9.53 -17.15
C PRO A 975 56.22 -10.89 -17.63
N LEU A 976 55.92 -11.94 -16.85
CA LEU A 976 56.10 -13.34 -17.27
C LEU A 976 54.93 -13.81 -18.13
N TYR A 977 53.75 -13.23 -17.88
CA TYR A 977 52.47 -13.61 -18.47
C TYR A 977 51.80 -12.42 -19.14
N THR A 978 50.93 -12.70 -20.10
CA THR A 978 50.03 -11.71 -20.71
C THR A 978 48.64 -12.30 -20.78
N VAL A 979 47.68 -11.63 -20.15
CA VAL A 979 46.26 -11.95 -20.28
C VAL A 979 45.74 -11.21 -21.51
N LYS A 980 44.99 -11.90 -22.36
CA LYS A 980 44.26 -11.30 -23.47
C LYS A 980 42.79 -11.58 -23.29
N VAL A 981 41.98 -10.52 -23.37
CA VAL A 981 40.52 -10.63 -23.35
C VAL A 981 39.99 -10.12 -24.67
N THR A 982 39.26 -10.96 -25.39
CA THR A 982 38.57 -10.58 -26.62
C THR A 982 37.08 -10.43 -26.33
N THR A 983 36.54 -9.25 -26.63
CA THR A 983 35.11 -8.93 -26.49
C THR A 983 34.51 -8.69 -27.87
N ASP A 984 33.26 -9.10 -28.08
CA ASP A 984 32.48 -8.75 -29.28
C ASP A 984 31.38 -7.75 -28.90
N GLU A 985 31.47 -6.52 -29.43
CA GLU A 985 30.41 -5.52 -29.34
C GLU A 985 29.98 -5.13 -30.75
N ASP A 986 28.68 -5.18 -31.02
CA ASP A 986 28.09 -4.82 -32.31
C ASP A 986 28.71 -5.56 -33.52
N GLY A 987 29.18 -6.80 -33.31
CA GLY A 987 29.82 -7.63 -34.34
C GLY A 987 31.26 -7.21 -34.66
N LYS A 988 31.91 -6.51 -33.74
CA LYS A 988 33.32 -6.10 -33.84
C LYS A 988 34.12 -6.65 -32.67
N GLU A 989 34.87 -7.71 -32.95
CA GLU A 989 35.87 -8.26 -32.03
C GLU A 989 36.98 -7.23 -31.73
N THR A 990 37.23 -7.02 -30.44
CA THR A 990 38.34 -6.21 -29.92
C THR A 990 39.10 -7.02 -28.89
N THR A 991 40.41 -7.18 -29.08
CA THR A 991 41.29 -7.86 -28.13
C THR A 991 42.09 -6.82 -27.34
N THR A 992 41.93 -6.86 -26.01
CA THR A 992 42.68 -6.05 -25.07
C THR A 992 43.71 -6.92 -24.34
N GLU A 993 44.94 -6.44 -24.20
CA GLU A 993 46.04 -7.19 -23.57
C GLU A 993 46.47 -6.52 -22.26
N TRP A 994 46.63 -7.32 -21.22
CA TRP A 994 47.26 -6.91 -19.96
C TRP A 994 48.56 -7.68 -19.73
N PRO A 995 49.73 -7.02 -19.78
CA PRO A 995 50.98 -7.61 -19.30
C PRO A 995 50.92 -7.75 -17.78
N VAL A 996 50.83 -9.00 -17.28
CA VAL A 996 50.63 -9.29 -15.85
C VAL A 996 51.82 -8.77 -15.04
N THR A 997 51.58 -7.68 -14.34
CA THR A 997 52.52 -6.92 -13.50
C THR A 997 51.76 -6.35 -12.32
N GLU A 998 52.47 -5.96 -11.26
CA GLU A 998 51.84 -5.29 -10.12
C GLU A 998 51.19 -3.98 -10.54
N PHE A 999 50.05 -3.65 -9.93
CA PHE A 999 49.38 -2.39 -10.14
C PHE A 999 50.12 -1.27 -9.41
N SER A 1000 50.51 -0.22 -10.14
CA SER A 1000 51.28 0.89 -9.55
C SER A 1000 50.36 1.92 -8.87
N GLY A 1001 50.56 2.18 -7.58
CA GLY A 1001 49.85 3.19 -6.80
C GLY A 1001 50.71 3.84 -5.70
N GLU A 1002 50.15 4.84 -4.99
CA GLU A 1002 50.76 5.37 -3.76
C GLU A 1002 50.64 4.37 -2.58
N THR A 1003 49.64 3.49 -2.65
CA THR A 1003 49.47 2.27 -1.84
C THR A 1003 49.50 1.03 -2.73
N TYR A 1004 49.60 -0.15 -2.09
CA TYR A 1004 49.36 -1.41 -2.78
C TYR A 1004 47.93 -1.41 -3.37
N GLN A 1005 47.79 -1.95 -4.58
CA GLN A 1005 46.52 -2.02 -5.30
C GLN A 1005 46.31 -3.45 -5.74
N HIS A 1006 45.12 -3.97 -5.47
CA HIS A 1006 44.74 -5.33 -5.83
C HIS A 1006 43.97 -5.42 -7.14
N CYS A 1007 43.46 -4.31 -7.67
CA CYS A 1007 42.74 -4.37 -8.94
C CYS A 1007 42.96 -3.17 -9.86
N SER A 1008 42.70 -3.39 -11.15
CA SER A 1008 42.66 -2.34 -12.16
C SER A 1008 41.70 -2.71 -13.28
N PHE A 1009 40.93 -1.72 -13.74
CA PHE A 1009 40.23 -1.82 -15.02
C PHE A 1009 41.25 -1.75 -16.17
N ILE A 1010 41.11 -2.65 -17.14
CA ILE A 1010 41.95 -2.66 -18.34
C ILE A 1010 41.10 -2.18 -19.50
N SER A 1011 41.37 -0.97 -20.00
CA SER A 1011 40.62 -0.33 -21.09
C SER A 1011 41.10 -0.74 -22.49
N ARG A 1012 40.24 -0.56 -23.48
CA ARG A 1012 40.44 -0.94 -24.90
C ARG A 1012 41.42 -0.06 -25.68
#